data_AF-A0A850ME20-F1
#
_entry.id   AF-A0A850ME20-F1
#
_cell.length_a   1.000
_cell.length_b   1.000
_cell.length_c   1.000
_cell.angle_alpha   90.00
_cell.angle_beta   90.00
_cell.angle_gamma   90.00
#
_symmetry.space_group_name_H-M   'P 1'
#
loop_
_entity.id
_entity.type
_entity.pdbx_description
1 polymer ?
#
loop_
_entity_poly.entity_id
_entity_poly.type
_entity_poly.pdbx_seq_one_letter_code
_entity_poly.pdbx_strand_id
1 'polypeptide(L)'
;MVEREKTPLSEEEQRRKLETERKDLEEQRRTLLAEAEGYEANEEYANAGNSYQKAADISNKLGEKDRSKIFSEKVKEMRKKEIETRKATEIERKKEVVEKERDELLEQADIATQEGRFDDSVRNYEQAIELSKQIGDKDFVRQYSKTLKELKERKAELIRRFQAEKEIRKLEQDRREILRRAEDAVSKEDYMRASKFYKDAVVLSDKMGQRERSEMFASRAKEMLEIAEDIKKREEEERARAEMESKRIDLEDKRARSLASAEAALEKGNFKSAATAYETAAKLSLDLGEKEVATGFTAQARDIREKEPELRREFREEKRRVKIRKEQDRLLGRADKFLEREEFLEASRIYVRSAELSKDVGEKDRAKEFDLRADECRRKEKEKRDELLDRSAKALRAVITLRLMEPAVASRVFAWDELTAVVKIWDIGSVTLNFKEGEATITRGEAAKYDILLEGTSENVMNYCSGRYSHRTMAKWRGKVRTRGKKGYRSRLEFILCLPPLEKEVEKQYVHATIFVGIMTGILAFLVFIYLNPALVGSFISQSFKDIADLILAGGGGSLDPFLGWLASFLQTFPSWAIIFFLYSPGVILLSIFILYYFIQRLRFEGEKKRKTKERKRVIRRAIVSQAESSYKDGRFIDAARLWQKAALISVELADEDRAAEYAVRAHALRGKTTELKKKWKIERKTELEAKMRKEMTSRRDTLETERKKILEEAAVAEDSGNLLEASRAYKLASKLSLEIGEKERARELSEKSKESKRREADMRRRRKTEVARIRESEKIEKFDTQMKEAMEIAEVALGEERWDDAIKYYTMVVRFAGEMGDKERAKAFEAKVVEIQKKAELEAKREKLEEKRRLVIIEAEAANADGNIAKAANLYEEAGRISLDLGEKDVAEGFKATAAELRSRR
;
A
#
# COMPACT_ATOMS: atom_id res chain seq x y z
N MET A 1 83.09 -10.75 -132.50
CA MET A 1 83.87 -10.22 -133.63
C MET A 1 83.86 -11.27 -134.73
N VAL A 2 83.61 -10.84 -135.97
CA VAL A 2 84.34 -11.32 -137.15
C VAL A 2 84.17 -12.82 -137.47
N GLU A 3 83.33 -13.03 -138.48
CA GLU A 3 83.31 -14.11 -139.45
C GLU A 3 84.71 -14.59 -139.85
N ARG A 4 84.88 -15.91 -140.02
CA ARG A 4 85.86 -16.52 -140.95
C ARG A 4 85.49 -17.98 -141.11
N GLU A 5 84.66 -18.25 -142.10
CA GLU A 5 85.07 -18.63 -143.47
C GLU A 5 85.61 -20.06 -143.57
N LYS A 6 84.81 -20.85 -144.29
CA LYS A 6 85.23 -21.83 -145.30
C LYS A 6 86.76 -21.93 -145.46
N THR A 7 87.31 -23.01 -144.90
CA THR A 7 87.98 -24.04 -145.70
C THR A 7 87.82 -25.37 -144.95
N PRO A 8 87.55 -26.47 -145.66
CA PRO A 8 87.11 -27.71 -145.04
C PRO A 8 88.31 -28.39 -144.36
N LEU A 9 88.28 -28.42 -143.03
CA LEU A 9 89.27 -29.08 -142.20
C LEU A 9 89.11 -30.60 -142.29
N SER A 10 90.24 -31.26 -142.57
CA SER A 10 90.44 -32.71 -142.58
C SER A 10 89.76 -33.40 -141.38
N GLU A 11 89.11 -34.53 -141.62
CA GLU A 11 88.32 -35.33 -140.64
C GLU A 11 89.07 -35.64 -139.32
N GLU A 12 90.40 -35.55 -139.27
CA GLU A 12 91.19 -35.77 -138.07
C GLU A 12 91.12 -34.64 -137.03
N GLU A 13 90.99 -33.37 -137.43
CA GLU A 13 90.95 -32.26 -136.46
C GLU A 13 89.59 -32.10 -135.75
N GLN A 14 88.49 -32.47 -136.41
CA GLN A 14 87.16 -32.51 -135.79
C GLN A 14 87.05 -33.66 -134.78
N ARG A 15 87.69 -34.81 -135.03
CA ARG A 15 87.76 -35.91 -134.07
C ARG A 15 88.51 -35.51 -132.79
N ARG A 16 89.63 -34.77 -132.90
CA ARG A 16 90.39 -34.31 -131.73
C ARG A 16 89.62 -33.31 -130.85
N LYS A 17 88.87 -32.37 -131.43
CA LYS A 17 88.06 -31.41 -130.66
C LYS A 17 86.88 -32.07 -129.93
N LEU A 18 86.20 -33.01 -130.59
CA LEU A 18 85.13 -33.78 -129.96
C LEU A 18 85.65 -34.70 -128.85
N GLU A 19 86.87 -35.22 -128.98
CA GLU A 19 87.53 -35.99 -127.91
C GLU A 19 87.88 -35.14 -126.70
N THR A 20 88.38 -33.91 -126.89
CA THR A 20 88.69 -33.01 -125.77
C THR A 20 87.43 -32.58 -125.02
N GLU A 21 86.37 -32.22 -125.75
CA GLU A 21 85.10 -31.80 -125.13
C GLU A 21 84.43 -32.96 -124.37
N ARG A 22 84.56 -34.19 -124.88
CA ARG A 22 84.08 -35.39 -124.20
C ARG A 22 84.83 -35.65 -122.89
N LYS A 23 86.17 -35.47 -122.87
CA LYS A 23 86.98 -35.63 -121.66
C LYS A 23 86.63 -34.59 -120.58
N ASP A 24 86.43 -33.33 -120.96
CA ASP A 24 86.09 -32.27 -120.01
C ASP A 24 84.72 -32.52 -119.35
N LEU A 25 83.73 -32.97 -120.13
CA LEU A 25 82.42 -33.35 -119.59
C LEU A 25 82.48 -34.59 -118.69
N GLU A 26 83.36 -35.55 -118.98
CA GLU A 26 83.59 -36.70 -118.10
C GLU A 26 84.20 -36.29 -116.76
N GLU A 27 85.12 -35.33 -116.75
CA GLU A 27 85.76 -34.79 -115.55
C GLU A 27 84.79 -33.96 -114.70
N GLN A 28 84.01 -33.06 -115.33
CA GLN A 28 82.95 -32.30 -114.64
C GLN A 28 81.88 -33.19 -114.00
N ARG A 29 81.55 -34.31 -114.65
CA ARG A 29 80.65 -35.28 -114.04
C ARG A 29 81.28 -35.94 -112.83
N ARG A 30 82.56 -36.32 -112.90
CA ARG A 30 83.27 -36.95 -111.76
C ARG A 30 83.28 -36.03 -110.54
N THR A 31 83.54 -34.74 -110.71
CA THR A 31 83.52 -33.78 -109.60
C THR A 31 82.13 -33.66 -108.99
N LEU A 32 81.08 -33.54 -109.82
CA LEU A 32 79.70 -33.48 -109.35
C LEU A 32 79.24 -34.74 -108.60
N LEU A 33 79.77 -35.92 -108.96
CA LEU A 33 79.49 -37.16 -108.24
C LEU A 33 80.18 -37.19 -106.88
N ALA A 34 81.45 -36.77 -106.80
CA ALA A 34 82.14 -36.67 -105.52
C ALA A 34 81.45 -35.67 -104.57
N GLU A 35 80.94 -34.55 -105.09
CA GLU A 35 80.12 -33.61 -104.32
C GLU A 35 78.80 -34.23 -103.87
N ALA A 36 78.10 -34.94 -104.76
CA ALA A 36 76.83 -35.59 -104.45
C ALA A 36 76.97 -36.65 -103.34
N GLU A 37 78.02 -37.46 -103.42
CA GLU A 37 78.37 -38.46 -102.40
C GLU A 37 78.76 -37.79 -101.07
N GLY A 38 79.47 -36.67 -101.10
CA GLY A 38 79.79 -35.87 -99.92
C GLY A 38 78.55 -35.30 -99.23
N TYR A 39 77.60 -34.74 -99.98
CA TYR A 39 76.33 -34.27 -99.43
C TYR A 39 75.46 -35.42 -98.90
N GLU A 40 75.48 -36.59 -99.55
CA GLU A 40 74.77 -37.78 -99.08
C GLU A 40 75.33 -38.29 -97.74
N ALA A 41 76.66 -38.28 -97.58
CA ALA A 41 77.33 -38.66 -96.33
C ALA A 41 77.03 -37.71 -95.16
N ASN A 42 76.80 -36.43 -95.44
CA ASN A 42 76.43 -35.42 -94.44
C ASN A 42 74.91 -35.31 -94.21
N GLU A 43 74.12 -36.23 -94.76
CA GLU A 43 72.65 -36.25 -94.69
C GLU A 43 71.95 -34.99 -95.27
N GLU A 44 72.66 -34.21 -96.08
CA GLU A 44 72.13 -33.06 -96.82
C GLU A 44 71.46 -33.53 -98.13
N TYR A 45 70.44 -34.38 -97.99
CA TYR A 45 69.83 -35.11 -99.10
C TYR A 45 69.27 -34.21 -100.21
N ALA A 46 68.85 -32.98 -99.89
CA ALA A 46 68.42 -31.99 -100.88
C ALA A 46 69.57 -31.58 -101.82
N ASN A 47 70.74 -31.31 -101.25
CA ASN A 47 71.94 -30.89 -101.98
C ASN A 47 72.54 -32.08 -102.76
N ALA A 48 72.57 -33.26 -102.15
CA ALA A 48 72.98 -34.51 -102.80
C ALA A 48 72.12 -34.82 -104.04
N GLY A 49 70.79 -34.72 -103.90
CA GLY A 49 69.85 -34.92 -105.01
C GLY A 49 70.06 -33.93 -106.17
N ASN A 50 70.41 -32.67 -105.89
CA ASN A 50 70.67 -31.67 -106.93
C ASN A 50 71.97 -31.95 -107.70
N SER A 51 73.04 -32.39 -107.01
CA SER A 51 74.32 -32.73 -107.66
C SER A 51 74.22 -34.00 -108.50
N TYR A 52 73.51 -35.03 -108.04
CA TYR A 52 73.21 -36.22 -108.86
C TYR A 52 72.37 -35.89 -110.11
N GLN A 53 71.42 -34.94 -110.02
CA GLN A 53 70.64 -34.51 -111.19
C GLN A 53 71.54 -33.87 -112.25
N LYS A 54 72.45 -32.98 -111.85
CA LYS A 54 73.42 -32.36 -112.77
C LYS A 54 74.35 -33.41 -113.40
N ALA A 55 74.81 -34.39 -112.62
CA ALA A 55 75.61 -35.51 -113.13
C ALA A 55 74.83 -36.41 -114.12
N ALA A 56 73.53 -36.58 -113.90
CA ALA A 56 72.62 -37.28 -114.83
C ALA A 56 72.49 -36.53 -116.16
N ASP A 57 72.33 -35.20 -116.11
CA ASP A 57 72.18 -34.34 -117.28
C ASP A 57 73.46 -34.31 -118.13
N ILE A 58 74.64 -34.27 -117.50
CA ILE A 58 75.93 -34.37 -118.20
C ILE A 58 76.11 -35.76 -118.82
N SER A 59 75.71 -36.83 -118.12
CA SER A 59 75.77 -38.20 -118.67
C SER A 59 74.90 -38.37 -119.92
N ASN A 60 73.74 -37.70 -119.97
CA ASN A 60 72.91 -37.67 -121.17
C ASN A 60 73.59 -36.94 -122.34
N LYS A 61 74.27 -35.81 -122.08
CA LYS A 61 75.02 -35.08 -123.11
C LYS A 61 76.18 -35.90 -123.69
N LEU A 62 76.79 -36.75 -122.88
CA LEU A 62 77.83 -37.70 -123.29
C LEU A 62 77.28 -38.92 -124.07
N GLY A 63 75.95 -39.04 -124.21
CA GLY A 63 75.28 -40.18 -124.85
C GLY A 63 75.21 -41.44 -123.98
N GLU A 64 75.60 -41.37 -122.70
CA GLU A 64 75.69 -42.49 -121.77
C GLU A 64 74.36 -42.67 -121.00
N LYS A 65 73.34 -43.14 -121.72
CA LYS A 65 71.96 -43.27 -121.19
C LYS A 65 71.88 -44.11 -119.91
N ASP A 66 72.64 -45.20 -119.82
CA ASP A 66 72.60 -46.10 -118.66
C ASP A 66 73.08 -45.40 -117.38
N ARG A 67 74.15 -44.61 -117.49
CA ARG A 67 74.69 -43.83 -116.36
C ARG A 67 73.76 -42.70 -115.95
N SER A 68 73.15 -42.01 -116.91
CA SER A 68 72.15 -41.00 -116.60
C SER A 68 70.96 -41.58 -115.83
N LYS A 69 70.50 -42.78 -116.22
CA LYS A 69 69.42 -43.47 -115.52
C LYS A 69 69.78 -43.77 -114.07
N ILE A 70 70.99 -44.29 -113.82
CA ILE A 70 71.50 -44.55 -112.46
C ILE A 70 71.47 -43.28 -111.60
N PHE A 71 71.99 -42.17 -112.12
CA PHE A 71 72.00 -40.92 -111.36
C PHE A 71 70.58 -40.38 -111.13
N SER A 72 69.67 -40.51 -112.09
CA SER A 72 68.27 -40.12 -111.92
C SER A 72 67.54 -40.95 -110.85
N GLU A 73 67.90 -42.24 -110.70
CA GLU A 73 67.39 -43.09 -109.62
C GLU A 73 67.94 -42.64 -108.25
N LYS A 74 69.23 -42.27 -108.19
CA LYS A 74 69.82 -41.67 -106.99
C LYS A 74 69.15 -40.36 -106.56
N VAL A 75 68.74 -39.50 -107.51
CA VAL A 75 67.95 -38.29 -107.20
C VAL A 75 66.63 -38.64 -106.52
N LYS A 76 65.92 -39.67 -107.00
CA LYS A 76 64.66 -40.13 -106.39
C LYS A 76 64.88 -40.69 -104.99
N GLU A 77 65.96 -41.43 -104.78
CA GLU A 77 66.35 -41.96 -103.47
C GLU A 77 66.61 -40.81 -102.47
N MET A 78 67.41 -39.80 -102.86
CA MET A 78 67.72 -38.66 -101.98
C MET A 78 66.49 -37.84 -101.61
N ARG A 79 65.60 -37.57 -102.58
CA ARG A 79 64.34 -36.86 -102.30
C ARG A 79 63.43 -37.61 -101.35
N LYS A 80 63.44 -38.95 -101.39
CA LYS A 80 62.68 -39.77 -100.43
C LYS A 80 63.26 -39.64 -99.01
N LYS A 81 64.58 -39.73 -98.86
CA LYS A 81 65.27 -39.57 -97.57
C LYS A 81 65.05 -38.17 -96.96
N GLU A 82 65.07 -37.12 -97.78
CA GLU A 82 64.76 -35.74 -97.33
C GLU A 82 63.34 -35.58 -96.75
N ILE A 83 62.35 -36.20 -97.39
CA ILE A 83 60.96 -36.15 -96.91
C ILE A 83 60.83 -36.90 -95.57
N GLU A 84 61.56 -38.00 -95.41
CA GLU A 84 61.58 -38.79 -94.17
C GLU A 84 62.24 -38.01 -93.01
N THR A 85 63.38 -37.34 -93.24
CA THR A 85 64.04 -36.52 -92.21
C THR A 85 63.22 -35.29 -91.81
N ARG A 86 62.56 -34.62 -92.76
CA ARG A 86 61.64 -33.51 -92.45
C ARG A 86 60.43 -33.95 -91.62
N LYS A 87 59.86 -35.12 -91.90
CA LYS A 87 58.76 -35.68 -91.10
C LYS A 87 59.21 -36.08 -89.70
N ALA A 88 60.41 -36.65 -89.56
CA ALA A 88 60.97 -37.00 -88.26
C ALA A 88 61.18 -35.75 -87.38
N THR A 89 61.80 -34.70 -87.93
CA THR A 89 62.03 -33.43 -87.21
C THR A 89 60.73 -32.69 -86.86
N GLU A 90 59.70 -32.76 -87.71
CA GLU A 90 58.39 -32.18 -87.40
C GLU A 90 57.67 -32.93 -86.26
N ILE A 91 57.77 -34.26 -86.22
CA ILE A 91 57.23 -35.09 -85.14
C ILE A 91 57.95 -34.79 -83.81
N GLU A 92 59.27 -34.61 -83.85
CA GLU A 92 60.07 -34.29 -82.67
C GLU A 92 59.72 -32.92 -82.08
N ARG A 93 59.57 -31.89 -82.93
CA ARG A 93 59.08 -30.57 -82.48
C ARG A 93 57.69 -30.61 -81.86
N LYS A 94 56.78 -31.43 -82.40
CA LYS A 94 55.44 -31.61 -81.83
C LYS A 94 55.49 -32.29 -80.46
N LYS A 95 56.41 -33.24 -80.26
CA LYS A 95 56.62 -33.87 -78.94
C LYS A 95 57.15 -32.86 -77.91
N GLU A 96 58.14 -32.05 -78.28
CA GLU A 96 58.73 -31.05 -77.38
C GLU A 96 57.70 -30.02 -76.89
N VAL A 97 56.81 -29.56 -77.76
CA VAL A 97 55.73 -28.61 -77.39
C VAL A 97 54.76 -29.25 -76.39
N VAL A 98 54.37 -30.51 -76.61
CA VAL A 98 53.43 -31.22 -75.73
C VAL A 98 54.08 -31.58 -74.39
N GLU A 99 55.37 -31.89 -74.36
CA GLU A 99 56.14 -32.13 -73.13
C GLU A 99 56.21 -30.87 -72.27
N LYS A 100 56.43 -29.69 -72.88
CA LYS A 100 56.45 -28.42 -72.15
C LYS A 100 55.10 -28.08 -71.53
N GLU A 101 54.00 -28.26 -72.28
CA GLU A 101 52.64 -28.00 -71.77
C GLU A 101 52.27 -28.96 -70.62
N ARG A 102 52.69 -30.23 -70.71
CA ARG A 102 52.54 -31.22 -69.64
C ARG A 102 53.27 -30.78 -68.36
N ASP A 103 54.51 -30.32 -68.48
CA ASP A 103 55.33 -29.95 -67.32
C ASP A 103 54.78 -28.72 -66.60
N GLU A 104 54.26 -27.73 -67.34
CA GLU A 104 53.55 -26.57 -66.78
C GLU A 104 52.30 -26.99 -65.99
N LEU A 105 51.52 -27.95 -66.51
CA LEU A 105 50.34 -28.49 -65.81
C LEU A 105 50.70 -29.25 -64.53
N LEU A 106 51.83 -29.96 -64.51
CA LEU A 106 52.32 -30.63 -63.31
C LEU A 106 52.70 -29.63 -62.22
N GLU A 107 53.43 -28.58 -62.57
CA GLU A 107 53.84 -27.55 -61.61
C GLU A 107 52.60 -26.88 -60.98
N GLN A 108 51.60 -26.56 -61.81
CA GLN A 108 50.34 -26.02 -61.31
C GLN A 108 49.57 -27.01 -60.42
N ALA A 109 49.61 -28.31 -60.74
CA ALA A 109 48.97 -29.34 -59.92
C ALA A 109 49.65 -29.49 -58.54
N ASP A 110 50.97 -29.40 -58.49
CA ASP A 110 51.75 -29.45 -57.26
C ASP A 110 51.48 -28.23 -56.37
N ILE A 111 51.48 -27.03 -56.95
CA ILE A 111 51.13 -25.79 -56.25
C ILE A 111 49.70 -25.88 -55.68
N ALA A 112 48.73 -26.29 -56.50
CA ALA A 112 47.35 -26.45 -56.06
C ALA A 112 47.21 -27.50 -54.93
N THR A 113 48.05 -28.53 -54.93
CA THR A 113 48.10 -29.53 -53.85
C THR A 113 48.64 -28.94 -52.55
N GLN A 114 49.72 -28.16 -52.61
CA GLN A 114 50.31 -27.51 -51.44
C GLN A 114 49.37 -26.48 -50.81
N GLU A 115 48.57 -25.80 -51.64
CA GLU A 115 47.56 -24.82 -51.20
C GLU A 115 46.24 -25.46 -50.72
N GLY A 116 46.10 -26.79 -50.78
CA GLY A 116 44.88 -27.50 -50.41
C GLY A 116 43.72 -27.35 -51.41
N ARG A 117 43.98 -26.83 -52.62
CA ARG A 117 43.03 -26.74 -53.74
C ARG A 117 42.97 -28.06 -54.50
N PHE A 118 42.48 -29.11 -53.83
CA PHE A 118 42.47 -30.47 -54.34
C PHE A 118 41.67 -30.64 -55.65
N ASP A 119 40.67 -29.82 -55.91
CA ASP A 119 39.90 -29.86 -57.17
C ASP A 119 40.72 -29.38 -58.38
N ASP A 120 41.46 -28.28 -58.22
CA ASP A 120 42.32 -27.72 -59.26
C ASP A 120 43.50 -28.66 -59.53
N SER A 121 44.10 -29.21 -58.44
CA SER A 121 45.16 -30.22 -58.51
C SER A 121 44.74 -31.47 -59.30
N VAL A 122 43.57 -32.04 -58.98
CA VAL A 122 43.03 -33.23 -59.67
C VAL A 122 42.83 -32.97 -61.17
N ARG A 123 42.30 -31.80 -61.55
CA ARG A 123 42.09 -31.44 -62.96
C ARG A 123 43.41 -31.29 -63.72
N ASN A 124 44.39 -30.62 -63.14
CA ASN A 124 45.69 -30.38 -63.77
C ASN A 124 46.48 -31.68 -63.96
N TYR A 125 46.46 -32.59 -62.97
CA TYR A 125 47.05 -33.92 -63.13
C TYR A 125 46.33 -34.78 -64.18
N GLU A 126 44.99 -34.70 -64.27
CA GLU A 126 44.23 -35.41 -65.32
C GLU A 126 44.61 -34.93 -66.72
N GLN A 127 44.77 -33.61 -66.90
CA GLN A 127 45.20 -33.02 -68.16
C GLN A 127 46.64 -33.39 -68.51
N ALA A 128 47.58 -33.32 -67.54
CA ALA A 128 48.97 -33.73 -67.73
C ALA A 128 49.10 -35.22 -68.12
N ILE A 129 48.29 -36.10 -67.50
CA ILE A 129 48.23 -37.52 -67.85
C ILE A 129 47.73 -37.73 -69.28
N GLU A 130 46.72 -36.95 -69.71
CA GLU A 130 46.18 -37.06 -71.06
C GLU A 130 47.19 -36.63 -72.13
N LEU A 131 47.95 -35.55 -71.90
CA LEU A 131 49.06 -35.15 -72.76
C LEU A 131 50.15 -36.23 -72.82
N SER A 132 50.51 -36.84 -71.69
CA SER A 132 51.48 -37.94 -71.64
C SER A 132 51.04 -39.18 -72.44
N LYS A 133 49.73 -39.48 -72.50
CA LYS A 133 49.22 -40.54 -73.38
C LYS A 133 49.39 -40.20 -74.86
N GLN A 134 49.26 -38.93 -75.24
CA GLN A 134 49.40 -38.48 -76.64
C GLN A 134 50.84 -38.63 -77.16
N ILE A 135 51.85 -38.40 -76.31
CA ILE A 135 53.27 -38.58 -76.66
C ILE A 135 53.80 -40.01 -76.45
N GLY A 136 53.00 -40.88 -75.81
CA GLY A 136 53.33 -42.30 -75.62
C GLY A 136 54.17 -42.63 -74.38
N ASP A 137 54.26 -41.71 -73.41
CA ASP A 137 55.03 -41.88 -72.18
C ASP A 137 54.23 -42.68 -71.13
N LYS A 138 54.40 -44.01 -71.18
CA LYS A 138 53.64 -44.96 -70.35
C LYS A 138 54.06 -44.94 -68.89
N ASP A 139 55.32 -44.64 -68.59
CA ASP A 139 55.84 -44.65 -67.22
C ASP A 139 55.28 -43.45 -66.45
N PHE A 140 55.21 -42.28 -67.10
CA PHE A 140 54.56 -41.10 -66.54
C PHE A 140 53.08 -41.36 -66.22
N VAL A 141 52.31 -41.91 -67.16
CA VAL A 141 50.89 -42.22 -66.96
C VAL A 141 50.69 -43.15 -65.76
N ARG A 142 51.57 -44.15 -65.59
CA ARG A 142 51.49 -45.08 -64.47
C ARG A 142 51.81 -44.42 -63.12
N GLN A 143 52.85 -43.59 -63.06
CA GLN A 143 53.24 -42.89 -61.83
C GLN A 143 52.16 -41.89 -61.40
N TYR A 144 51.72 -41.03 -62.32
CA TYR A 144 50.81 -39.93 -61.99
C TYR A 144 49.34 -40.35 -61.87
N SER A 145 48.94 -41.49 -62.46
CA SER A 145 47.63 -42.08 -62.15
C SER A 145 47.53 -42.58 -60.71
N LYS A 146 48.64 -43.05 -60.14
CA LYS A 146 48.71 -43.44 -58.72
C LYS A 146 48.60 -42.21 -57.81
N THR A 147 49.35 -41.15 -58.09
CA THR A 147 49.27 -39.90 -57.31
C THR A 147 47.88 -39.27 -57.39
N LEU A 148 47.25 -39.29 -58.57
CA LEU A 148 45.87 -38.84 -58.76
C LEU A 148 44.87 -39.62 -57.89
N LYS A 149 45.05 -40.95 -57.78
CA LYS A 149 44.21 -41.80 -56.93
C LYS A 149 44.37 -41.45 -55.45
N GLU A 150 45.61 -41.30 -54.98
CA GLU A 150 45.92 -40.89 -53.60
C GLU A 150 45.34 -39.51 -53.27
N LEU A 151 45.40 -38.56 -54.21
CA LEU A 151 44.79 -37.22 -54.09
C LEU A 151 43.26 -37.28 -53.96
N LYS A 152 42.59 -38.09 -54.81
CA LYS A 152 41.14 -38.29 -54.74
C LYS A 152 40.71 -38.93 -53.41
N GLU A 153 41.48 -39.89 -52.90
CA GLU A 153 41.24 -40.51 -51.59
C GLU A 153 41.40 -39.51 -50.44
N ARG A 154 42.47 -38.71 -50.44
CA ARG A 154 42.68 -37.65 -49.43
C ARG A 154 41.55 -36.62 -49.44
N LYS A 155 41.10 -36.19 -50.62
CA LYS A 155 39.95 -35.28 -50.76
C LYS A 155 38.67 -35.90 -50.15
N ALA A 156 38.40 -37.17 -50.44
CA ALA A 156 37.23 -37.87 -49.90
C ALA A 156 37.29 -38.00 -48.37
N GLU A 157 38.47 -38.25 -47.81
CA GLU A 157 38.67 -38.30 -46.36
C GLU A 157 38.42 -36.94 -45.70
N LEU A 158 38.94 -35.85 -46.28
CA LEU A 158 38.70 -34.48 -45.82
C LEU A 158 37.21 -34.12 -45.82
N ILE A 159 36.47 -34.50 -46.88
CA ILE A 159 35.02 -34.29 -46.95
C ILE A 159 34.29 -35.07 -45.84
N ARG A 160 34.68 -36.33 -45.60
CA ARG A 160 34.10 -37.14 -44.51
C ARG A 160 34.39 -36.53 -43.13
N ARG A 161 35.63 -36.09 -42.88
CA ARG A 161 36.01 -35.40 -41.63
C ARG A 161 35.20 -34.12 -41.45
N PHE A 162 35.04 -33.32 -42.50
CA PHE A 162 34.24 -32.09 -42.45
C PHE A 162 32.75 -32.36 -42.17
N GLN A 163 32.18 -33.42 -42.76
CA GLN A 163 30.80 -33.83 -42.49
C GLN A 163 30.62 -34.31 -41.04
N ALA A 164 31.54 -35.16 -40.54
CA ALA A 164 31.54 -35.61 -39.16
C ALA A 164 31.69 -34.44 -38.17
N GLU A 165 32.57 -33.49 -38.45
CA GLU A 165 32.75 -32.30 -37.62
C GLU A 165 31.49 -31.41 -37.62
N LYS A 166 30.82 -31.27 -38.77
CA LYS A 166 29.56 -30.54 -38.88
C LYS A 166 28.44 -31.20 -38.05
N GLU A 167 28.39 -32.53 -38.00
CA GLU A 167 27.45 -33.26 -37.15
C GLU A 167 27.75 -33.09 -35.66
N ILE A 168 29.03 -33.16 -35.26
CA ILE A 168 29.46 -32.90 -33.89
C ILE A 168 29.09 -31.46 -33.46
N ARG A 169 29.34 -30.46 -34.33
CA ARG A 169 28.97 -29.06 -34.04
C ARG A 169 27.47 -28.87 -33.84
N LYS A 170 26.62 -29.58 -34.59
CA LYS A 170 25.16 -29.56 -34.39
C LYS A 170 24.79 -30.17 -33.04
N LEU A 171 25.34 -31.33 -32.69
CA LEU A 171 25.11 -31.97 -31.40
C LEU A 171 25.58 -31.10 -30.22
N GLU A 172 26.67 -30.35 -30.39
CA GLU A 172 27.13 -29.39 -29.38
C GLU A 172 26.17 -28.21 -29.22
N GLN A 173 25.61 -27.69 -30.31
CA GLN A 173 24.62 -26.62 -30.28
C GLN A 173 23.33 -27.06 -29.58
N ASP A 174 22.82 -28.25 -29.92
CA ASP A 174 21.63 -28.83 -29.29
C ASP A 174 21.86 -29.04 -27.78
N ARG A 175 23.05 -29.53 -27.40
CA ARG A 175 23.41 -29.70 -25.99
C ARG A 175 23.44 -28.36 -25.25
N ARG A 176 24.00 -27.30 -25.83
CA ARG A 176 24.02 -25.97 -25.20
C ARG A 176 22.61 -25.44 -24.97
N GLU A 177 21.70 -25.67 -25.92
CA GLU A 177 20.31 -25.27 -25.75
C GLU A 177 19.62 -26.04 -24.62
N ILE A 178 19.83 -27.36 -24.54
CA ILE A 178 19.29 -28.19 -23.46
C ILE A 178 19.84 -27.77 -22.10
N LEU A 179 21.14 -27.48 -22.00
CA LEU A 179 21.75 -27.00 -20.75
C LEU A 179 21.22 -25.64 -20.32
N ARG A 180 21.01 -24.70 -21.26
CA ARG A 180 20.34 -23.43 -20.96
C ARG A 180 18.93 -23.66 -20.41
N ARG A 181 18.15 -24.59 -21.00
CA ARG A 181 16.81 -24.95 -20.49
C ARG A 181 16.88 -25.62 -19.11
N ALA A 182 17.93 -26.40 -18.84
CA ALA A 182 18.17 -26.98 -17.52
C ALA A 182 18.45 -25.90 -16.48
N GLU A 183 19.32 -24.94 -16.79
CA GLU A 183 19.63 -23.79 -15.91
C GLU A 183 18.41 -22.91 -15.67
N ASP A 184 17.63 -22.63 -16.72
CA ASP A 184 16.36 -21.90 -16.60
C ASP A 184 15.38 -22.65 -15.68
N ALA A 185 15.31 -23.99 -15.76
CA ALA A 185 14.46 -24.79 -14.89
C ALA A 185 14.95 -24.75 -13.42
N VAL A 186 16.27 -24.80 -13.20
CA VAL A 186 16.87 -24.65 -11.85
C VAL A 186 16.57 -23.27 -11.27
N SER A 187 16.68 -22.20 -12.06
CA SER A 187 16.39 -20.84 -11.60
C SER A 187 14.93 -20.62 -11.23
N LYS A 188 14.03 -21.42 -11.80
CA LYS A 188 12.58 -21.44 -11.48
C LYS A 188 12.23 -22.48 -10.41
N GLU A 189 13.23 -23.10 -9.78
CA GLU A 189 13.07 -24.14 -8.76
C GLU A 189 12.30 -25.40 -9.26
N ASP A 190 12.22 -25.62 -10.58
CA ASP A 190 11.61 -26.82 -11.17
C ASP A 190 12.68 -27.89 -11.39
N TYR A 191 13.13 -28.46 -10.28
CA TYR A 191 14.22 -29.43 -10.25
C TYR A 191 13.88 -30.75 -10.98
N MET A 192 12.60 -31.12 -11.08
CA MET A 192 12.15 -32.27 -11.87
C MET A 192 12.40 -32.06 -13.37
N ARG A 193 12.04 -30.88 -13.91
CA ARG A 193 12.33 -30.57 -15.32
C ARG A 193 13.82 -30.39 -15.55
N ALA A 194 14.55 -29.77 -14.62
CA ALA A 194 16.01 -29.65 -14.69
C ALA A 194 16.69 -31.02 -14.78
N SER A 195 16.29 -31.98 -13.94
CA SER A 195 16.79 -33.37 -13.97
C SER A 195 16.58 -34.01 -15.35
N LYS A 196 15.39 -33.83 -15.95
CA LYS A 196 15.09 -34.36 -17.27
C LYS A 196 15.98 -33.74 -18.36
N PHE A 197 16.18 -32.43 -18.35
CA PHE A 197 17.06 -31.77 -19.31
C PHE A 197 18.53 -32.19 -19.14
N TYR A 198 19.01 -32.39 -17.92
CA TYR A 198 20.35 -32.94 -17.72
C TYR A 198 20.47 -34.38 -18.25
N LYS A 199 19.45 -35.23 -18.11
CA LYS A 199 19.42 -36.57 -18.76
C LYS A 199 19.47 -36.47 -20.29
N ASP A 200 18.78 -35.51 -20.88
CA ASP A 200 18.85 -35.31 -22.33
C ASP A 200 20.26 -34.84 -22.77
N ALA A 201 20.94 -34.05 -21.94
CA ALA A 201 22.34 -33.63 -22.17
C ALA A 201 23.36 -34.79 -22.04
N VAL A 202 23.08 -35.80 -21.19
CA VAL A 202 23.84 -37.07 -21.12
C VAL A 202 23.78 -37.78 -22.47
N VAL A 203 22.57 -37.99 -23.01
CA VAL A 203 22.36 -38.67 -24.29
C VAL A 203 23.10 -37.99 -25.45
N LEU A 204 23.10 -36.65 -25.49
CA LEU A 204 23.85 -35.90 -26.51
C LEU A 204 25.37 -36.03 -26.30
N SER A 205 25.85 -36.04 -25.06
CA SER A 205 27.28 -36.18 -24.75
C SER A 205 27.82 -37.57 -25.08
N ASP A 206 27.02 -38.62 -24.88
CA ASP A 206 27.33 -39.99 -25.30
C ASP A 206 27.43 -40.12 -26.82
N LYS A 207 26.49 -39.50 -27.57
CA LYS A 207 26.54 -39.49 -29.05
C LYS A 207 27.79 -38.80 -29.61
N MET A 208 28.39 -37.88 -28.86
CA MET A 208 29.65 -37.21 -29.22
C MET A 208 30.90 -37.95 -28.72
N GLY A 209 30.75 -39.07 -28.00
CA GLY A 209 31.87 -39.82 -27.41
C GLY A 209 32.52 -39.13 -26.20
N GLN A 210 31.88 -38.13 -25.60
CA GLN A 210 32.42 -37.33 -24.49
C GLN A 210 32.01 -37.92 -23.12
N ARG A 211 32.60 -39.06 -22.75
CA ARG A 211 32.21 -39.86 -21.58
C ARG A 211 32.26 -39.09 -20.25
N GLU A 212 33.32 -38.33 -20.00
CA GLU A 212 33.47 -37.53 -18.77
C GLU A 212 32.34 -36.48 -18.60
N ARG A 213 31.93 -35.84 -19.70
CA ARG A 213 30.82 -34.87 -19.67
C ARG A 213 29.48 -35.55 -19.46
N SER A 214 29.30 -36.74 -20.02
CA SER A 214 28.12 -37.57 -19.80
C SER A 214 27.95 -37.91 -18.31
N GLU A 215 29.02 -38.37 -17.66
CA GLU A 215 29.02 -38.68 -16.23
C GLU A 215 28.74 -37.44 -15.36
N MET A 216 29.31 -36.28 -15.71
CA MET A 216 29.03 -35.01 -15.04
C MET A 216 27.53 -34.65 -15.11
N PHE A 217 26.92 -34.71 -16.29
CA PHE A 217 25.49 -34.40 -16.44
C PHE A 217 24.59 -35.45 -15.77
N ALA A 218 25.01 -36.71 -15.72
CA ALA A 218 24.29 -37.76 -15.01
C ALA A 218 24.29 -37.51 -13.50
N SER A 219 25.43 -37.12 -12.92
CA SER A 219 25.53 -36.71 -11.52
C SER A 219 24.61 -35.52 -11.25
N ARG A 220 24.65 -34.49 -12.11
CA ARG A 220 23.81 -33.30 -11.96
C ARG A 220 22.32 -33.63 -12.05
N ALA A 221 21.92 -34.53 -12.95
CA ALA A 221 20.54 -35.00 -13.05
C ALA A 221 20.06 -35.70 -11.78
N LYS A 222 20.94 -36.47 -11.12
CA LYS A 222 20.65 -37.17 -9.86
C LYS A 222 20.47 -36.18 -8.70
N GLU A 223 21.39 -35.21 -8.57
CA GLU A 223 21.28 -34.15 -7.55
C GLU A 223 19.97 -33.38 -7.67
N MET A 224 19.56 -32.98 -8.88
CA MET A 224 18.30 -32.25 -9.08
C MET A 224 17.08 -33.11 -8.69
N LEU A 225 17.15 -34.43 -8.88
CA LEU A 225 16.06 -35.33 -8.51
C LEU A 225 15.94 -35.51 -6.99
N GLU A 226 17.06 -35.64 -6.29
CA GLU A 226 17.11 -35.69 -4.82
C GLU A 226 16.54 -34.39 -4.20
N ILE A 227 16.91 -33.22 -4.74
CA ILE A 227 16.35 -31.93 -4.31
C ILE A 227 14.84 -31.89 -4.52
N ALA A 228 14.33 -32.39 -5.65
CA ALA A 228 12.90 -32.41 -5.94
C ALA A 228 12.11 -33.31 -4.97
N GLU A 229 12.67 -34.46 -4.58
CA GLU A 229 12.04 -35.38 -3.62
C GLU A 229 12.00 -34.78 -2.21
N ASP A 230 13.09 -34.12 -1.79
CA ASP A 230 13.16 -33.41 -0.50
C ASP A 230 12.15 -32.26 -0.42
N ILE A 231 11.97 -31.50 -1.51
CA ILE A 231 10.98 -30.42 -1.57
C ILE A 231 9.56 -30.99 -1.46
N LYS A 232 9.23 -32.05 -2.19
CA LYS A 232 7.91 -32.70 -2.09
C LYS A 232 7.60 -33.17 -0.67
N LYS A 233 8.57 -33.80 -0.01
CA LYS A 233 8.42 -34.26 1.38
C LYS A 233 8.17 -33.08 2.33
N ARG A 234 8.89 -31.97 2.18
CA ARG A 234 8.65 -30.74 2.96
C ARG A 234 7.29 -30.13 2.68
N GLU A 235 6.85 -30.08 1.44
CA GLU A 235 5.52 -29.59 1.07
C GLU A 235 4.41 -30.44 1.70
N GLU A 236 4.55 -31.76 1.72
CA GLU A 236 3.60 -32.67 2.37
C GLU A 236 3.57 -32.47 3.89
N GLU A 237 4.74 -32.32 4.52
CA GLU A 237 4.83 -31.98 5.95
C GLU A 237 4.23 -30.60 6.26
N GLU A 238 4.43 -29.59 5.42
CA GLU A 238 3.83 -28.26 5.56
C GLU A 238 2.32 -28.28 5.36
N ARG A 239 1.80 -29.03 4.38
CA ARG A 239 0.34 -29.21 4.20
C ARG A 239 -0.28 -29.91 5.41
N ALA A 240 0.38 -30.94 5.95
CA ALA A 240 -0.08 -31.59 7.17
C ALA A 240 -0.09 -30.65 8.38
N ARG A 241 0.94 -29.79 8.53
CA ARG A 241 0.97 -28.75 9.57
C ARG A 241 -0.14 -27.72 9.37
N ALA A 242 -0.37 -27.26 8.14
CA ALA A 242 -1.41 -26.29 7.80
C ALA A 242 -2.82 -26.85 8.05
N GLU A 243 -3.07 -28.13 7.76
CA GLU A 243 -4.34 -28.78 8.09
C GLU A 243 -4.56 -28.88 9.61
N MET A 244 -3.52 -29.20 10.38
CA MET A 244 -3.59 -29.23 11.83
C MET A 244 -3.80 -27.83 12.42
N GLU A 245 -3.16 -26.82 11.86
CA GLU A 245 -3.32 -25.42 12.25
C GLU A 245 -4.71 -24.87 11.89
N SER A 246 -5.24 -25.19 10.71
CA SER A 246 -6.61 -24.84 10.32
C SER A 246 -7.64 -25.46 11.27
N LYS A 247 -7.49 -26.74 11.64
CA LYS A 247 -8.37 -27.41 12.61
C LYS A 247 -8.30 -26.74 13.98
N ARG A 248 -7.11 -26.28 14.40
CA ARG A 248 -6.92 -25.55 15.64
C ARG A 248 -7.62 -24.19 15.61
N ILE A 249 -7.46 -23.42 14.54
CA ILE A 249 -8.13 -22.12 14.36
C ILE A 249 -9.65 -22.28 14.40
N ASP A 250 -10.21 -23.28 13.71
CA ASP A 250 -11.65 -23.56 13.73
C ASP A 250 -12.19 -23.86 15.14
N LEU A 251 -11.42 -24.58 15.96
CA LEU A 251 -11.77 -24.89 17.34
C LEU A 251 -11.65 -23.63 18.25
N GLU A 252 -10.63 -22.80 18.04
CA GLU A 252 -10.47 -21.53 18.74
C GLU A 252 -11.62 -20.56 18.41
N ASP A 253 -12.04 -20.47 17.15
CA ASP A 253 -13.18 -19.66 16.70
C ASP A 253 -14.50 -20.13 17.31
N LYS A 254 -14.75 -21.45 17.32
CA LYS A 254 -15.94 -22.04 17.97
C LYS A 254 -15.95 -21.74 19.47
N ARG A 255 -14.78 -21.77 20.12
CA ARG A 255 -14.63 -21.43 21.54
C ARG A 255 -14.97 -19.96 21.77
N ALA A 256 -14.42 -19.04 20.96
CA ALA A 256 -14.69 -17.62 21.07
C ALA A 256 -16.18 -17.29 20.91
N ARG A 257 -16.86 -17.92 19.94
CA ARG A 257 -18.32 -17.77 19.77
C ARG A 257 -19.12 -18.27 20.97
N SER A 258 -18.68 -19.37 21.57
CA SER A 258 -19.31 -19.92 22.78
C SER A 258 -19.16 -18.97 23.97
N LEU A 259 -17.99 -18.35 24.15
CA LEU A 259 -17.76 -17.34 25.18
C LEU A 259 -18.59 -16.08 24.97
N ALA A 260 -18.62 -15.53 23.74
CA ALA A 260 -19.45 -14.37 23.41
C ALA A 260 -20.94 -14.66 23.65
N SER A 261 -21.39 -15.89 23.34
CA SER A 261 -22.76 -16.30 23.64
C SER A 261 -23.03 -16.41 25.15
N ALA A 262 -22.03 -16.80 25.94
CA ALA A 262 -22.13 -16.88 27.40
C ALA A 262 -22.26 -15.48 28.02
N GLU A 263 -21.44 -14.52 27.59
CA GLU A 263 -21.48 -13.13 28.03
C GLU A 263 -22.81 -12.47 27.67
N ALA A 264 -23.27 -12.60 26.43
CA ALA A 264 -24.56 -12.07 25.99
C ALA A 264 -25.74 -12.68 26.77
N ALA A 265 -25.62 -13.93 27.20
CA ALA A 265 -26.61 -14.58 28.05
C ALA A 265 -26.60 -14.03 29.49
N LEU A 266 -25.43 -13.73 30.05
CA LEU A 266 -25.28 -13.06 31.35
C LEU A 266 -25.92 -11.67 31.33
N GLU A 267 -25.66 -10.86 30.30
CA GLU A 267 -26.24 -9.52 30.14
C GLU A 267 -27.78 -9.54 30.05
N LYS A 268 -28.33 -10.59 29.45
CA LYS A 268 -29.79 -10.79 29.36
C LYS A 268 -30.39 -11.35 30.65
N GLY A 269 -29.57 -11.79 31.59
CA GLY A 269 -29.97 -12.46 32.83
C GLY A 269 -30.40 -13.91 32.63
N ASN A 270 -30.00 -14.55 31.52
CA ASN A 270 -30.25 -15.96 31.24
C ASN A 270 -29.04 -16.82 31.67
N PHE A 271 -28.85 -16.92 32.99
CA PHE A 271 -27.73 -17.60 33.63
C PHE A 271 -27.61 -19.08 33.24
N LYS A 272 -28.73 -19.75 32.95
CA LYS A 272 -28.73 -21.15 32.48
C LYS A 272 -28.05 -21.29 31.12
N SER A 273 -28.40 -20.43 30.16
CA SER A 273 -27.74 -20.45 28.85
C SER A 273 -26.27 -20.00 28.92
N ALA A 274 -25.94 -19.09 29.86
CA ALA A 274 -24.56 -18.68 30.08
C ALA A 274 -23.70 -19.84 30.59
N ALA A 275 -24.20 -20.58 31.59
CA ALA A 275 -23.52 -21.76 32.12
C ALA A 275 -23.31 -22.84 31.04
N THR A 276 -24.32 -23.12 30.21
CA THR A 276 -24.16 -24.11 29.11
C THR A 276 -23.15 -23.64 28.07
N ALA A 277 -23.08 -22.34 27.80
CA ALA A 277 -22.13 -21.77 26.83
C ALA A 277 -20.68 -21.81 27.35
N TYR A 278 -20.46 -21.58 28.66
CA TYR A 278 -19.16 -21.82 29.30
C TYR A 278 -18.78 -23.31 29.34
N GLU A 279 -19.74 -24.23 29.53
CA GLU A 279 -19.48 -25.68 29.41
C GLU A 279 -19.07 -26.08 27.99
N THR A 280 -19.68 -25.49 26.95
CA THR A 280 -19.26 -25.73 25.56
C THR A 280 -17.88 -25.15 25.28
N ALA A 281 -17.56 -23.97 25.82
CA ALA A 281 -16.21 -23.39 25.72
C ALA A 281 -15.17 -24.26 26.43
N ALA A 282 -15.50 -24.83 27.60
CA ALA A 282 -14.63 -25.75 28.32
C ALA A 282 -14.33 -27.04 27.54
N LYS A 283 -15.34 -27.63 26.89
CA LYS A 283 -15.16 -28.82 26.03
C LYS A 283 -14.25 -28.50 24.85
N LEU A 284 -14.46 -27.36 24.18
CA LEU A 284 -13.60 -26.93 23.07
C LEU A 284 -12.16 -26.62 23.53
N SER A 285 -11.97 -26.10 24.74
CA SER A 285 -10.63 -25.94 25.33
C SER A 285 -9.94 -27.26 25.65
N LEU A 286 -10.68 -28.31 26.03
CA LEU A 286 -10.13 -29.66 26.18
C LEU A 286 -9.70 -30.25 24.83
N ASP A 287 -10.52 -30.06 23.79
CA ASP A 287 -10.22 -30.51 22.43
C ASP A 287 -8.97 -29.80 21.85
N LEU A 288 -8.70 -28.57 22.29
CA LEU A 288 -7.46 -27.81 21.99
C LEU A 288 -6.25 -28.22 22.86
N GLY A 289 -6.43 -29.11 23.84
CA GLY A 289 -5.39 -29.55 24.78
C GLY A 289 -5.13 -28.59 25.96
N GLU A 290 -5.91 -27.52 26.10
CA GLU A 290 -5.77 -26.50 27.14
C GLU A 290 -6.54 -26.88 28.43
N LYS A 291 -6.02 -27.88 29.17
CA LYS A 291 -6.70 -28.42 30.36
C LYS A 291 -6.99 -27.38 31.44
N GLU A 292 -6.05 -26.47 31.71
CA GLU A 292 -6.20 -25.43 32.73
C GLU A 292 -7.33 -24.44 32.38
N VAL A 293 -7.38 -24.02 31.10
CA VAL A 293 -8.42 -23.11 30.61
C VAL A 293 -9.80 -23.77 30.67
N ALA A 294 -9.88 -25.05 30.31
CA ALA A 294 -11.12 -25.81 30.46
C ALA A 294 -11.58 -25.93 31.93
N THR A 295 -10.65 -26.13 32.86
CA THR A 295 -11.00 -26.13 34.30
C THR A 295 -11.51 -24.77 34.76
N GLY A 296 -10.96 -23.67 34.23
CA GLY A 296 -11.47 -22.32 34.48
C GLY A 296 -12.91 -22.12 34.00
N PHE A 297 -13.22 -22.52 32.75
CA PHE A 297 -14.57 -22.38 32.21
C PHE A 297 -15.60 -23.31 32.88
N THR A 298 -15.21 -24.52 33.28
CA THR A 298 -16.10 -25.40 34.05
C THR A 298 -16.37 -24.85 35.45
N ALA A 299 -15.37 -24.27 36.12
CA ALA A 299 -15.55 -23.58 37.41
C ALA A 299 -16.50 -22.39 37.26
N GLN A 300 -16.34 -21.55 36.23
CA GLN A 300 -17.25 -20.44 35.96
C GLN A 300 -18.68 -20.89 35.68
N ALA A 301 -18.88 -21.94 34.88
CA ALA A 301 -20.20 -22.49 34.62
C ALA A 301 -20.87 -23.02 35.91
N ARG A 302 -20.07 -23.64 36.79
CA ARG A 302 -20.52 -24.14 38.10
C ARG A 302 -20.90 -22.99 39.03
N ASP A 303 -20.06 -21.99 39.16
CA ASP A 303 -20.31 -20.80 39.97
C ASP A 303 -21.60 -20.08 39.53
N ILE A 304 -21.83 -19.95 38.22
CA ILE A 304 -23.05 -19.34 37.68
C ILE A 304 -24.30 -20.17 38.05
N ARG A 305 -24.21 -21.50 38.08
CA ARG A 305 -25.32 -22.37 38.49
C ARG A 305 -25.57 -22.32 39.99
N GLU A 306 -24.52 -22.38 40.80
CA GLU A 306 -24.64 -22.33 42.27
C GLU A 306 -25.17 -20.97 42.74
N LYS A 307 -24.72 -19.87 42.12
CA LYS A 307 -25.16 -18.50 42.45
C LYS A 307 -26.34 -18.00 41.60
N GLU A 308 -26.97 -18.86 40.79
CA GLU A 308 -28.10 -18.47 39.93
C GLU A 308 -29.20 -17.66 40.68
N PRO A 309 -29.68 -18.04 41.88
CA PRO A 309 -30.72 -17.27 42.57
C PRO A 309 -30.22 -15.90 43.06
N GLU A 310 -28.95 -15.79 43.46
CA GLU A 310 -28.32 -14.55 43.90
C GLU A 310 -28.10 -13.61 42.71
N LEU A 311 -27.52 -14.11 41.62
CA LEU A 311 -27.31 -13.37 40.38
C LEU A 311 -28.62 -12.87 39.76
N ARG A 312 -29.70 -13.67 39.84
CA ARG A 312 -31.05 -13.22 39.42
C ARG A 312 -31.59 -12.09 40.29
N ARG A 313 -31.29 -12.11 41.59
CA ARG A 313 -31.70 -11.04 42.52
C ARG A 313 -30.91 -9.77 42.23
N GLU A 314 -29.59 -9.87 42.13
CA GLU A 314 -28.70 -8.76 41.79
C GLU A 314 -29.07 -8.15 40.43
N PHE A 315 -29.32 -8.97 39.41
CA PHE A 315 -29.73 -8.49 38.08
C PHE A 315 -31.07 -7.75 38.08
N ARG A 316 -32.03 -8.18 38.92
CA ARG A 316 -33.31 -7.46 39.09
C ARG A 316 -33.09 -6.13 39.81
N GLU A 317 -32.23 -6.09 40.81
CA GLU A 317 -31.85 -4.86 41.52
C GLU A 317 -31.12 -3.89 40.58
N GLU A 318 -30.13 -4.36 39.81
CA GLU A 318 -29.43 -3.61 38.76
C GLU A 318 -30.40 -2.99 37.74
N LYS A 319 -31.35 -3.79 37.21
CA LYS A 319 -32.38 -3.28 36.29
C LYS A 319 -33.27 -2.22 36.94
N ARG A 320 -33.56 -2.32 38.23
CA ARG A 320 -34.28 -1.27 38.96
C ARG A 320 -33.42 -0.01 39.07
N ARG A 321 -32.14 -0.13 39.44
CA ARG A 321 -31.19 1.00 39.51
C ARG A 321 -31.06 1.72 38.17
N VAL A 322 -30.92 1.00 37.05
CA VAL A 322 -30.82 1.60 35.71
C VAL A 322 -32.08 2.38 35.34
N LYS A 323 -33.29 1.87 35.66
CA LYS A 323 -34.53 2.61 35.42
C LYS A 323 -34.60 3.90 36.23
N ILE A 324 -34.22 3.84 37.52
CA ILE A 324 -34.22 5.01 38.40
C ILE A 324 -33.19 6.05 37.93
N ARG A 325 -31.99 5.63 37.54
CA ARG A 325 -30.96 6.53 36.97
C ARG A 325 -31.44 7.21 35.68
N LYS A 326 -32.12 6.50 34.78
CA LYS A 326 -32.70 7.11 33.57
C LYS A 326 -33.77 8.15 33.88
N GLU A 327 -34.61 7.89 34.89
CA GLU A 327 -35.61 8.86 35.34
C GLU A 327 -34.95 10.08 35.99
N GLN A 328 -33.91 9.87 36.79
CA GLN A 328 -33.08 10.90 37.39
C GLN A 328 -32.41 11.78 36.34
N ASP A 329 -31.75 11.22 35.32
CA ASP A 329 -31.14 11.99 34.23
C ASP A 329 -32.18 12.86 33.50
N ARG A 330 -33.38 12.32 33.29
CA ARG A 330 -34.49 13.07 32.70
C ARG A 330 -34.96 14.23 33.59
N LEU A 331 -34.98 14.03 34.91
CA LEU A 331 -35.31 15.08 35.88
C LEU A 331 -34.22 16.15 35.90
N LEU A 332 -32.95 15.78 35.94
CA LEU A 332 -31.83 16.72 35.92
C LEU A 332 -31.85 17.59 34.65
N GLY A 333 -32.05 16.98 33.48
CA GLY A 333 -32.21 17.74 32.23
C GLY A 333 -33.44 18.67 32.19
N ARG A 334 -34.44 18.47 33.06
CA ARG A 334 -35.52 19.45 33.26
C ARG A 334 -35.10 20.54 34.23
N ALA A 335 -34.45 20.19 35.33
CA ALA A 335 -33.93 21.16 36.31
C ALA A 335 -33.01 22.17 35.63
N ASP A 336 -32.12 21.73 34.74
CA ASP A 336 -31.22 22.61 33.98
C ASP A 336 -31.99 23.60 33.10
N LYS A 337 -33.05 23.15 32.42
CA LYS A 337 -33.92 24.05 31.63
C LYS A 337 -34.65 25.09 32.48
N PHE A 338 -35.01 24.74 33.72
CA PHE A 338 -35.61 25.69 34.66
C PHE A 338 -34.56 26.68 35.19
N LEU A 339 -33.33 26.23 35.43
CA LEU A 339 -32.22 27.11 35.79
C LEU A 339 -31.89 28.12 34.69
N GLU A 340 -31.88 27.70 33.42
CA GLU A 340 -31.68 28.59 32.27
C GLU A 340 -32.75 29.69 32.15
N ARG A 341 -33.97 29.41 32.61
CA ARG A 341 -35.09 30.36 32.64
C ARG A 341 -35.15 31.20 33.92
N GLU A 342 -34.21 30.98 34.84
CA GLU A 342 -34.21 31.56 36.20
C GLU A 342 -35.48 31.25 37.01
N GLU A 343 -36.08 30.08 36.76
CA GLU A 343 -37.22 29.50 37.47
C GLU A 343 -36.67 28.60 38.60
N PHE A 344 -36.08 29.24 39.61
CA PHE A 344 -35.28 28.56 40.63
C PHE A 344 -36.12 27.67 41.58
N LEU A 345 -37.41 27.96 41.77
CA LEU A 345 -38.31 27.17 42.60
C LEU A 345 -38.68 25.83 41.94
N GLU A 346 -38.99 25.84 40.65
CA GLU A 346 -39.23 24.64 39.87
C GLU A 346 -37.99 23.76 39.83
N ALA A 347 -36.81 24.36 39.60
CA ALA A 347 -35.53 23.65 39.64
C ALA A 347 -35.29 22.99 41.02
N SER A 348 -35.52 23.73 42.12
CA SER A 348 -35.36 23.21 43.49
C SER A 348 -36.25 21.99 43.77
N ARG A 349 -37.53 22.03 43.35
CA ARG A 349 -38.46 20.89 43.51
C ARG A 349 -37.99 19.65 42.77
N ILE A 350 -37.41 19.83 41.58
CA ILE A 350 -36.90 18.72 40.78
C ILE A 350 -35.64 18.12 41.42
N TYR A 351 -34.75 18.96 41.96
CA TYR A 351 -33.57 18.48 42.70
C TYR A 351 -33.94 17.67 43.94
N VAL A 352 -34.95 18.11 44.72
CA VAL A 352 -35.46 17.31 45.87
C VAL A 352 -35.98 15.95 45.42
N ARG A 353 -36.74 15.89 44.32
CA ARG A 353 -37.23 14.62 43.77
C ARG A 353 -36.09 13.72 43.26
N SER A 354 -35.05 14.30 42.66
CA SER A 354 -33.84 13.56 42.28
C SER A 354 -33.05 13.04 43.49
N ALA A 355 -33.08 13.76 44.62
CA ALA A 355 -32.48 13.33 45.88
C ALA A 355 -33.24 12.14 46.48
N GLU A 356 -34.57 12.15 46.47
CA GLU A 356 -35.42 11.02 46.89
C GLU A 356 -35.14 9.77 46.07
N LEU A 357 -35.11 9.88 44.74
CA LEU A 357 -34.75 8.76 43.85
C LEU A 357 -33.33 8.23 44.11
N SER A 358 -32.40 9.08 44.50
CA SER A 358 -31.04 8.65 44.88
C SER A 358 -31.01 7.90 46.21
N LYS A 359 -31.86 8.29 47.18
CA LYS A 359 -32.04 7.57 48.46
C LYS A 359 -32.64 6.18 48.21
N ASP A 360 -33.61 6.06 47.30
CA ASP A 360 -34.23 4.78 46.91
C ASP A 360 -33.24 3.80 46.25
N VAL A 361 -32.21 4.32 45.57
CA VAL A 361 -31.13 3.51 44.95
C VAL A 361 -30.00 3.18 45.94
N GLY A 362 -29.98 3.83 47.12
CA GLY A 362 -28.92 3.69 48.12
C GLY A 362 -27.70 4.60 47.90
N GLU A 363 -27.76 5.53 46.93
CA GLU A 363 -26.70 6.48 46.61
C GLU A 363 -26.77 7.72 47.53
N LYS A 364 -26.39 7.54 48.80
CA LYS A 364 -26.52 8.58 49.85
C LYS A 364 -25.74 9.87 49.53
N ASP A 365 -24.59 9.78 48.88
CA ASP A 365 -23.75 10.93 48.58
C ASP A 365 -24.35 11.80 47.47
N ARG A 366 -24.89 11.18 46.42
CA ARG A 366 -25.62 11.90 45.36
C ARG A 366 -26.89 12.55 45.89
N ALA A 367 -27.59 11.87 46.79
CA ALA A 367 -28.77 12.45 47.43
C ALA A 367 -28.44 13.77 48.18
N LYS A 368 -27.33 13.80 48.92
CA LYS A 368 -26.85 15.02 49.59
C LYS A 368 -26.48 16.12 48.59
N GLU A 369 -25.84 15.76 47.47
CA GLU A 369 -25.51 16.72 46.42
C GLU A 369 -26.76 17.40 45.85
N PHE A 370 -27.81 16.64 45.55
CA PHE A 370 -29.06 17.21 45.05
C PHE A 370 -29.80 18.03 46.10
N ASP A 371 -29.77 17.62 47.37
CA ASP A 371 -30.31 18.42 48.48
C ASP A 371 -29.58 19.78 48.58
N LEU A 372 -28.24 19.81 48.46
CA LEU A 372 -27.44 21.05 48.42
C LEU A 372 -27.80 21.93 47.22
N ARG A 373 -27.92 21.36 46.01
CA ARG A 373 -28.33 22.11 44.81
C ARG A 373 -29.74 22.68 44.94
N ALA A 374 -30.66 21.95 45.58
CA ALA A 374 -32.00 22.44 45.85
C ALA A 374 -31.99 23.67 46.77
N ASP A 375 -31.12 23.67 47.78
CA ASP A 375 -30.95 24.81 48.70
C ASP A 375 -30.26 26.00 48.05
N GLU A 376 -29.27 25.77 47.18
CA GLU A 376 -28.68 26.84 46.36
C GLU A 376 -29.71 27.53 45.47
N CYS A 377 -30.61 26.76 44.84
CA CYS A 377 -31.70 27.32 44.05
C CYS A 377 -32.64 28.19 44.90
N ARG A 378 -32.97 27.74 46.12
CA ARG A 378 -33.78 28.54 47.07
C ARG A 378 -33.09 29.83 47.48
N ARG A 379 -31.77 29.81 47.65
CA ARG A 379 -30.97 31.01 47.95
C ARG A 379 -31.00 32.01 46.79
N LYS A 380 -30.79 31.54 45.55
CA LYS A 380 -30.86 32.38 44.34
C LYS A 380 -32.25 32.98 44.12
N GLU A 381 -33.31 32.22 44.39
CA GLU A 381 -34.68 32.74 44.35
C GLU A 381 -34.88 33.88 45.35
N LYS A 382 -34.37 33.71 46.58
CA LYS A 382 -34.43 34.75 47.61
C LYS A 382 -33.67 36.02 47.18
N GLU A 383 -32.46 35.86 46.66
CA GLU A 383 -31.66 36.98 46.11
C GLU A 383 -32.39 37.71 44.97
N LYS A 384 -33.01 36.96 44.05
CA LYS A 384 -33.83 37.51 42.96
C LYS A 384 -35.03 38.30 43.47
N ARG A 385 -35.75 37.77 44.48
CA ARG A 385 -36.86 38.48 45.13
C ARG A 385 -36.39 39.76 45.81
N ASP A 386 -35.28 39.71 46.54
CA ASP A 386 -34.72 40.89 47.20
C ASP A 386 -34.29 41.97 46.19
N GLU A 387 -33.73 41.57 45.05
CA GLU A 387 -33.39 42.49 43.96
C GLU A 387 -34.64 43.11 43.32
N LEU A 388 -35.67 42.31 43.03
CA LEU A 388 -36.93 42.81 42.49
C LEU A 388 -37.65 43.76 43.47
N LEU A 389 -37.54 43.49 44.77
CA LEU A 389 -38.05 44.37 45.83
C LEU A 389 -37.32 45.71 45.83
N ASP A 390 -35.99 45.68 45.69
CA ASP A 390 -35.16 46.89 45.60
C ASP A 390 -35.48 47.72 44.35
N ARG A 391 -35.62 47.07 43.19
CA ARG A 391 -36.06 47.72 41.95
C ARG A 391 -37.45 48.34 42.12
N SER A 392 -38.37 47.63 42.77
CA SER A 392 -39.72 48.12 43.03
C SER A 392 -39.71 49.33 43.96
N ALA A 393 -38.93 49.29 45.04
CA ALA A 393 -38.75 50.40 45.95
C ALA A 393 -38.11 51.62 45.26
N LYS A 394 -37.09 51.43 44.40
CA LYS A 394 -36.46 52.48 43.61
C LYS A 394 -37.44 53.14 42.63
N ALA A 395 -38.26 52.34 41.95
CA ALA A 395 -39.25 52.88 41.02
C ALA A 395 -40.41 53.58 41.74
N LEU A 396 -40.88 53.07 42.88
CA LEU A 396 -41.81 53.81 43.75
C LEU A 396 -41.21 55.13 44.24
N ARG A 397 -39.93 55.13 44.64
CA ARG A 397 -39.19 56.36 44.99
C ARG A 397 -39.20 57.34 43.83
N ALA A 398 -38.84 56.90 42.63
CA ALA A 398 -38.83 57.75 41.44
C ALA A 398 -40.21 58.34 41.13
N VAL A 399 -41.29 57.53 41.22
CA VAL A 399 -42.66 58.02 41.03
C VAL A 399 -43.02 59.09 42.06
N ILE A 400 -42.71 58.85 43.34
CA ILE A 400 -42.97 59.80 44.41
C ILE A 400 -42.15 61.09 44.19
N THR A 401 -40.87 60.99 43.89
CA THR A 401 -40.00 62.13 43.61
C THR A 401 -40.51 62.96 42.43
N LEU A 402 -40.86 62.32 41.31
CA LEU A 402 -41.42 63.01 40.13
C LEU A 402 -42.71 63.74 40.47
N ARG A 403 -43.57 63.15 41.31
CA ARG A 403 -44.83 63.76 41.71
C ARG A 403 -44.63 64.90 42.70
N LEU A 404 -43.66 64.78 43.62
CA LEU A 404 -43.30 65.86 44.54
C LEU A 404 -42.62 67.05 43.83
N MET A 405 -42.10 66.88 42.61
CA MET A 405 -41.63 68.02 41.80
C MET A 405 -42.78 68.89 41.27
N GLU A 406 -44.04 68.41 41.25
CA GLU A 406 -45.19 69.22 40.90
C GLU A 406 -45.62 70.11 42.08
N PRO A 407 -45.62 71.45 41.96
CA PRO A 407 -45.87 72.36 43.09
C PRO A 407 -47.24 72.14 43.79
N ALA A 408 -48.26 71.75 43.01
CA ALA A 408 -49.60 71.46 43.51
C ALA A 408 -49.67 70.14 44.31
N VAL A 409 -48.76 69.21 44.04
CA VAL A 409 -48.65 67.95 44.78
C VAL A 409 -47.80 68.18 46.02
N ALA A 410 -46.62 68.79 45.89
CA ALA A 410 -45.73 69.11 47.01
C ALA A 410 -46.47 69.85 48.13
N SER A 411 -47.14 70.96 47.83
CA SER A 411 -47.87 71.78 48.82
C SER A 411 -48.93 70.98 49.59
N ARG A 412 -49.59 70.02 48.93
CA ARG A 412 -50.55 69.13 49.59
C ARG A 412 -49.87 68.11 50.49
N VAL A 413 -48.74 67.55 50.08
CA VAL A 413 -48.00 66.54 50.87
C VAL A 413 -47.36 67.16 52.11
N PHE A 414 -46.83 68.39 52.01
CA PHE A 414 -46.32 69.14 53.17
C PHE A 414 -47.41 69.48 54.20
N ALA A 415 -48.67 69.51 53.79
CA ALA A 415 -49.82 69.77 54.69
C ALA A 415 -50.40 68.48 55.31
N TRP A 416 -49.79 67.32 55.12
CA TRP A 416 -50.26 66.07 55.74
C TRP A 416 -49.61 65.84 57.10
N ASP A 417 -50.43 65.42 58.06
CA ASP A 417 -49.95 64.69 59.23
C ASP A 417 -49.25 63.39 58.78
N GLU A 418 -48.39 62.84 59.64
CA GLU A 418 -47.64 61.61 59.36
C GLU A 418 -48.55 60.54 58.72
N LEU A 419 -48.14 60.02 57.56
CA LEU A 419 -48.88 59.00 56.81
C LEU A 419 -47.98 57.80 56.54
N THR A 420 -48.38 56.63 57.03
CA THR A 420 -47.68 55.36 56.74
C THR A 420 -48.51 54.49 55.81
N ALA A 421 -47.97 54.17 54.63
CA ALA A 421 -48.59 53.29 53.66
C ALA A 421 -47.72 52.06 53.39
N VAL A 422 -48.30 50.87 53.55
CA VAL A 422 -47.64 49.60 53.19
C VAL A 422 -48.06 49.21 51.77
N VAL A 423 -47.08 48.94 50.92
CA VAL A 423 -47.26 48.39 49.57
C VAL A 423 -46.84 46.92 49.60
N LYS A 424 -47.82 46.01 49.57
CA LYS A 424 -47.62 44.57 49.57
C LYS A 424 -47.64 44.03 48.15
N ILE A 425 -46.47 43.62 47.67
CA ILE A 425 -46.28 43.06 46.34
C ILE A 425 -46.34 41.54 46.44
N TRP A 426 -47.44 40.91 45.99
CA TRP A 426 -47.77 39.50 46.24
C TRP A 426 -46.68 38.49 45.82
N ASP A 427 -45.94 38.81 44.79
CA ASP A 427 -44.89 37.99 44.16
C ASP A 427 -43.48 38.29 44.68
N ILE A 428 -43.30 39.33 45.52
CA ILE A 428 -41.98 39.79 45.95
C ILE A 428 -41.88 39.95 47.48
N GLY A 429 -42.75 40.77 48.07
CA GLY A 429 -42.66 41.18 49.48
C GLY A 429 -43.32 42.52 49.76
N SER A 430 -43.08 43.10 50.92
CA SER A 430 -43.69 44.38 51.35
C SER A 430 -42.66 45.52 51.42
N VAL A 431 -43.13 46.71 51.06
CA VAL A 431 -42.39 47.97 51.15
C VAL A 431 -43.25 48.96 51.92
N THR A 432 -42.68 49.62 52.92
CA THR A 432 -43.37 50.67 53.68
C THR A 432 -42.94 52.05 53.18
N LEU A 433 -43.92 52.91 52.93
CA LEU A 433 -43.76 54.32 52.58
C LEU A 433 -44.18 55.16 53.78
N ASN A 434 -43.27 55.97 54.31
CA ASN A 434 -43.56 56.90 55.40
C ASN A 434 -43.43 58.33 54.87
N PHE A 435 -44.50 59.11 54.99
CA PHE A 435 -44.53 60.53 54.69
C PHE A 435 -44.51 61.31 56.00
N LYS A 436 -43.43 62.07 56.25
CA LYS A 436 -43.28 62.94 57.43
C LYS A 436 -42.73 64.29 56.97
N GLU A 437 -43.38 65.38 57.35
CA GLU A 437 -42.93 66.76 57.07
C GLU A 437 -42.58 67.04 55.60
N GLY A 438 -43.30 66.39 54.66
CA GLY A 438 -43.05 66.52 53.23
C GLY A 438 -41.92 65.66 52.66
N GLU A 439 -41.19 64.91 53.49
CA GLU A 439 -40.25 63.89 53.04
C GLU A 439 -40.91 62.51 52.96
N ALA A 440 -40.60 61.77 51.88
CA ALA A 440 -41.06 60.41 51.68
C ALA A 440 -39.90 59.42 51.86
N THR A 441 -39.91 58.68 52.95
CA THR A 441 -38.93 57.61 53.21
C THR A 441 -39.52 56.25 52.85
N ILE A 442 -38.68 55.39 52.26
CA ILE A 442 -39.08 54.04 51.85
C ILE A 442 -38.24 53.03 52.61
N THR A 443 -38.88 52.22 53.45
CA THR A 443 -38.24 51.14 54.21
C THR A 443 -38.71 49.77 53.71
N ARG A 444 -37.84 48.76 53.80
CA ARG A 444 -38.19 47.38 53.44
C ARG A 444 -38.98 46.74 54.59
N GLY A 445 -39.96 45.90 54.24
CA GLY A 445 -40.78 45.19 55.21
C GLY A 445 -42.11 45.88 55.49
N GLU A 446 -42.94 45.18 56.25
CA GLU A 446 -44.28 45.62 56.64
C GLU A 446 -44.21 46.34 58.00
N ALA A 447 -44.60 47.61 58.03
CA ALA A 447 -44.73 48.33 59.30
C ALA A 447 -45.83 47.72 60.17
N ALA A 448 -45.55 47.60 61.47
CA ALA A 448 -46.50 47.05 62.45
C ALA A 448 -47.81 47.86 62.56
N LYS A 449 -47.76 49.17 62.25
CA LYS A 449 -48.92 50.05 62.14
C LYS A 449 -48.86 50.77 60.80
N TYR A 450 -49.97 50.78 60.07
CA TYR A 450 -50.11 51.46 58.80
C TYR A 450 -51.51 52.08 58.66
N ASP A 451 -51.60 53.19 57.95
CA ASP A 451 -52.86 53.88 57.66
C ASP A 451 -53.52 53.35 56.38
N ILE A 452 -52.70 52.85 55.45
CA ILE A 452 -53.11 52.35 54.15
C ILE A 452 -52.31 51.10 53.78
N LEU A 453 -52.99 50.12 53.20
CA LEU A 453 -52.40 48.93 52.59
C LEU A 453 -52.77 48.88 51.11
N LEU A 454 -51.78 48.87 50.24
CA LEU A 454 -51.88 48.69 48.80
C LEU A 454 -51.33 47.32 48.43
N GLU A 455 -52.16 46.41 47.92
CA GLU A 455 -51.74 45.06 47.56
C GLU A 455 -51.90 44.78 46.06
N GLY A 456 -50.98 44.03 45.46
CA GLY A 456 -51.09 43.54 44.07
C GLY A 456 -49.81 42.82 43.63
N THR A 457 -49.78 42.26 42.42
CA THR A 457 -48.51 41.77 41.83
C THR A 457 -47.60 42.95 41.47
N SER A 458 -46.30 42.72 41.34
CA SER A 458 -45.30 43.75 41.02
C SER A 458 -45.69 44.53 39.77
N GLU A 459 -46.06 43.80 38.72
CA GLU A 459 -46.57 44.36 37.47
C GLU A 459 -47.84 45.18 37.68
N ASN A 460 -48.81 44.67 38.47
CA ASN A 460 -50.06 45.36 38.70
C ASN A 460 -49.88 46.64 39.53
N VAL A 461 -49.08 46.59 40.59
CA VAL A 461 -48.77 47.75 41.43
C VAL A 461 -48.04 48.79 40.59
N MET A 462 -47.07 48.40 39.76
CA MET A 462 -46.36 49.33 38.88
C MET A 462 -47.23 49.92 37.77
N ASN A 463 -48.08 49.12 37.14
CA ASN A 463 -49.04 49.60 36.16
C ASN A 463 -50.08 50.54 36.80
N TYR A 464 -50.40 50.33 38.08
CA TYR A 464 -51.26 51.21 38.86
C TYR A 464 -50.58 52.53 39.19
N CYS A 465 -49.33 52.50 39.65
CA CYS A 465 -48.55 53.70 39.95
C CYS A 465 -48.18 54.51 38.70
N SER A 466 -47.91 53.85 37.58
CA SER A 466 -47.58 54.51 36.31
C SER A 466 -48.77 55.13 35.57
N GLY A 467 -50.00 54.95 36.08
CA GLY A 467 -51.21 55.46 35.42
C GLY A 467 -51.69 54.64 34.22
N ARG A 468 -51.10 53.46 34.00
CA ARG A 468 -51.42 52.53 32.89
C ARG A 468 -52.84 51.95 32.95
N TYR A 469 -53.40 51.85 34.15
CA TYR A 469 -54.79 51.46 34.31
C TYR A 469 -55.74 52.60 33.96
N SER A 470 -56.49 52.42 32.86
CA SER A 470 -57.41 53.43 32.29
C SER A 470 -58.44 53.98 33.28
N HIS A 471 -58.94 53.14 34.17
CA HIS A 471 -59.76 53.55 35.30
C HIS A 471 -59.20 52.94 36.58
N ARG A 472 -58.76 53.80 37.50
CA ARG A 472 -58.27 53.41 38.83
C ARG A 472 -59.30 52.55 39.58
N THR A 473 -60.58 52.84 39.37
CA THR A 473 -61.73 52.06 39.85
C THR A 473 -61.85 50.67 39.21
N MET A 474 -61.52 50.51 37.93
CA MET A 474 -61.55 49.20 37.24
C MET A 474 -60.42 48.27 37.68
N ALA A 475 -59.22 48.80 37.95
CA ALA A 475 -58.11 48.00 38.48
C ALA A 475 -58.46 47.40 39.85
N LYS A 476 -59.17 48.18 40.67
CA LYS A 476 -59.71 47.75 41.97
C LYS A 476 -60.86 46.76 41.81
N TRP A 477 -61.81 47.05 40.91
CA TRP A 477 -62.97 46.19 40.67
C TRP A 477 -62.57 44.80 40.14
N ARG A 478 -61.58 44.74 39.22
CA ARG A 478 -61.01 43.47 38.73
C ARG A 478 -60.11 42.76 39.74
N GLY A 479 -59.96 43.30 40.95
CA GLY A 479 -59.13 42.72 42.01
C GLY A 479 -57.63 42.69 41.71
N LYS A 480 -57.16 43.41 40.69
CA LYS A 480 -55.74 43.44 40.30
C LYS A 480 -54.89 44.21 41.30
N VAL A 481 -55.50 45.20 41.95
CA VAL A 481 -54.92 45.99 43.03
C VAL A 481 -55.97 46.18 44.12
N ARG A 482 -55.61 45.95 45.38
CA ARG A 482 -56.50 46.14 46.53
C ARG A 482 -55.97 47.29 47.38
N THR A 483 -56.81 48.28 47.68
CA THR A 483 -56.48 49.36 48.62
C THR A 483 -57.39 49.32 49.86
N ARG A 484 -56.79 49.11 51.04
CA ARG A 484 -57.46 49.13 52.35
C ARG A 484 -56.95 50.34 53.15
N GLY A 485 -57.82 50.98 53.92
CA GLY A 485 -57.50 52.18 54.73
C GLY A 485 -58.64 53.21 54.78
N LYS A 486 -58.50 54.28 55.56
CA LYS A 486 -59.51 55.36 55.59
C LYS A 486 -59.62 56.02 54.21
N LYS A 487 -60.83 56.40 53.78
CA LYS A 487 -61.09 56.95 52.42
C LYS A 487 -60.24 58.19 52.12
N GLY A 488 -60.07 59.08 53.11
CA GLY A 488 -59.23 60.28 52.97
C GLY A 488 -57.76 59.95 52.70
N TYR A 489 -57.18 59.03 53.46
CA TYR A 489 -55.81 58.57 53.28
C TYR A 489 -55.62 57.82 51.95
N ARG A 490 -56.55 56.96 51.55
CA ARG A 490 -56.51 56.28 50.23
C ARG A 490 -56.44 57.28 49.07
N SER A 491 -57.31 58.29 49.07
CA SER A 491 -57.30 59.32 48.02
C SER A 491 -56.00 60.12 48.01
N ARG A 492 -55.44 60.42 49.18
CA ARG A 492 -54.13 61.08 49.34
C ARG A 492 -53.01 60.24 48.72
N LEU A 493 -52.88 58.98 49.12
CA LEU A 493 -51.85 58.08 48.58
C LEU A 493 -51.98 57.86 47.07
N GLU A 494 -53.20 57.69 46.57
CA GLU A 494 -53.44 57.52 45.12
C GLU A 494 -53.12 58.78 44.32
N PHE A 495 -53.24 59.96 44.93
CA PHE A 495 -52.86 61.22 44.29
C PHE A 495 -51.33 61.36 44.12
N ILE A 496 -50.54 60.84 45.07
CA ILE A 496 -49.08 60.76 44.92
C ILE A 496 -48.69 59.62 44.00
N LEU A 497 -49.14 58.40 44.30
CA LEU A 497 -48.57 57.21 43.67
C LEU A 497 -49.01 57.01 42.23
N CYS A 498 -50.15 57.57 41.80
CA CYS A 498 -50.66 57.35 40.45
C CYS A 498 -50.34 58.57 39.57
N LEU A 499 -49.39 58.40 38.66
CA LEU A 499 -49.13 59.35 37.58
C LEU A 499 -50.41 59.57 36.73
N PRO A 500 -50.62 60.77 36.19
CA PRO A 500 -51.65 60.97 35.18
C PRO A 500 -51.37 60.05 33.97
N PRO A 501 -52.40 59.48 33.32
CA PRO A 501 -52.21 58.59 32.18
C PRO A 501 -51.43 59.32 31.09
N LEU A 502 -50.45 58.65 30.50
CA LEU A 502 -49.66 59.19 29.40
C LEU A 502 -50.60 59.49 28.21
N GLU A 503 -50.37 60.59 27.47
CA GLU A 503 -51.23 61.00 26.33
C GLU A 503 -51.50 59.87 25.32
N LYS A 504 -50.55 58.94 25.13
CA LYS A 504 -50.69 57.76 24.26
C LYS A 504 -51.75 56.75 24.73
N GLU A 505 -52.01 56.67 26.03
CA GLU A 505 -53.04 55.78 26.59
C GLU A 505 -54.41 56.44 26.57
N VAL A 506 -54.46 57.77 26.69
CA VAL A 506 -55.65 58.56 26.36
C VAL A 506 -56.03 58.35 24.88
N GLU A 507 -55.07 58.28 23.96
CA GLU A 507 -55.34 57.94 22.55
C GLU A 507 -55.97 56.54 22.37
N LYS A 508 -55.49 55.51 23.09
CA LYS A 508 -56.11 54.17 23.06
C LYS A 508 -57.54 54.17 23.63
N GLN A 509 -57.78 54.97 24.66
CA GLN A 509 -59.12 55.14 25.24
C GLN A 509 -60.08 55.77 24.23
N TYR A 510 -59.63 56.74 23.42
CA TYR A 510 -60.45 57.28 22.34
C TYR A 510 -60.74 56.25 21.26
N VAL A 511 -59.80 55.37 20.89
CA VAL A 511 -60.07 54.28 19.92
C VAL A 511 -61.17 53.35 20.43
N HIS A 512 -61.13 52.96 21.71
CA HIS A 512 -62.20 52.16 22.31
C HIS A 512 -63.53 52.91 22.40
N ALA A 513 -63.50 54.21 22.70
CA ALA A 513 -64.70 55.05 22.62
C ALA A 513 -65.22 55.16 21.17
N THR A 514 -64.34 55.13 20.17
CA THR A 514 -64.74 55.16 18.75
C THR A 514 -65.42 53.85 18.33
N ILE A 515 -64.93 52.71 18.81
CA ILE A 515 -65.56 51.40 18.61
C ILE A 515 -66.92 51.37 19.31
N PHE A 516 -66.99 51.88 20.55
CA PHE A 516 -68.24 51.96 21.30
C PHE A 516 -69.27 52.86 20.61
N VAL A 517 -68.85 54.04 20.12
CA VAL A 517 -69.71 54.91 19.30
C VAL A 517 -70.15 54.18 18.03
N GLY A 518 -69.25 53.46 17.34
CA GLY A 518 -69.62 52.65 16.17
C GLY A 518 -70.69 51.59 16.47
N ILE A 519 -70.56 50.88 17.59
CA ILE A 519 -71.56 49.90 18.06
C ILE A 519 -72.89 50.59 18.38
N MET A 520 -72.86 51.71 19.10
CA MET A 520 -74.07 52.45 19.47
C MET A 520 -74.77 53.08 18.26
N THR A 521 -74.02 53.54 17.26
CA THR A 521 -74.58 53.99 15.97
C THR A 521 -75.21 52.83 15.19
N GLY A 522 -74.61 51.63 15.25
CA GLY A 522 -75.21 50.42 14.69
C GLY A 522 -76.52 50.03 15.38
N ILE A 523 -76.56 50.11 16.71
CA ILE A 523 -77.79 49.90 17.50
C ILE A 523 -78.84 50.96 17.15
N LEU A 524 -78.44 52.22 16.97
CA LEU A 524 -79.36 53.28 16.55
C LEU A 524 -79.93 53.01 15.16
N ALA A 525 -79.09 52.63 14.20
CA ALA A 525 -79.54 52.30 12.85
C ALA A 525 -80.51 51.12 12.87
N PHE A 526 -80.29 50.13 13.74
CA PHE A 526 -81.20 49.01 13.95
C PHE A 526 -82.54 49.46 14.59
N LEU A 527 -82.52 50.36 15.57
CA LEU A 527 -83.73 50.94 16.15
C LEU A 527 -84.51 51.80 15.15
N VAL A 528 -83.81 52.56 14.30
CA VAL A 528 -84.43 53.32 13.19
C VAL A 528 -85.00 52.37 12.14
N PHE A 529 -84.33 51.27 11.83
CA PHE A 529 -84.85 50.24 10.94
C PHE A 529 -86.14 49.60 11.49
N ILE A 530 -86.18 49.30 12.79
CA ILE A 530 -87.38 48.84 13.50
C ILE A 530 -88.51 49.88 13.38
N TYR A 531 -88.16 51.16 13.58
CA TYR A 531 -89.10 52.26 13.50
C TYR A 531 -89.68 52.46 12.09
N LEU A 532 -88.87 52.31 11.04
CA LEU A 532 -89.29 52.47 9.64
C LEU A 532 -90.09 51.28 9.10
N ASN A 533 -90.01 50.11 9.73
CA ASN A 533 -90.70 48.89 9.30
C ASN A 533 -91.68 48.36 10.37
N PRO A 534 -92.66 49.18 10.83
CA PRO A 534 -93.50 48.83 11.97
C PRO A 534 -94.40 47.63 11.71
N ALA A 535 -94.77 47.34 10.46
CA ALA A 535 -95.60 46.17 10.13
C ALA A 535 -94.82 44.84 10.24
N LEU A 536 -93.56 44.86 9.78
CA LEU A 536 -92.67 43.70 9.77
C LEU A 536 -92.23 43.33 11.19
N VAL A 537 -91.92 44.35 12.01
CA VAL A 537 -91.52 44.15 13.41
C VAL A 537 -92.73 43.99 14.32
N GLY A 538 -93.84 44.68 14.04
CA GLY A 538 -95.07 44.60 14.81
C GLY A 538 -95.71 43.21 14.77
N SER A 539 -95.68 42.53 13.63
CA SER A 539 -96.13 41.13 13.53
C SER A 539 -95.21 40.19 14.32
N PHE A 540 -93.89 40.35 14.22
CA PHE A 540 -92.93 39.55 14.98
C PHE A 540 -93.05 39.75 16.50
N ILE A 541 -93.18 41.00 16.96
CA ILE A 541 -93.35 41.34 18.38
C ILE A 541 -94.72 40.86 18.88
N SER A 542 -95.80 41.07 18.12
CA SER A 542 -97.13 40.56 18.44
C SER A 542 -97.11 39.04 18.59
N GLN A 543 -96.52 38.33 17.64
CA GLN A 543 -96.36 36.87 17.68
C GLN A 543 -95.54 36.44 18.91
N SER A 544 -94.42 37.10 19.17
CA SER A 544 -93.57 36.78 20.33
C SER A 544 -94.27 37.04 21.66
N PHE A 545 -95.07 38.11 21.77
CA PHE A 545 -95.88 38.37 22.97
C PHE A 545 -97.02 37.37 23.11
N LYS A 546 -97.61 36.92 21.99
CA LYS A 546 -98.63 35.87 21.98
C LYS A 546 -98.04 34.54 22.42
N ASP A 547 -96.86 34.18 21.90
CA ASP A 547 -96.13 32.97 22.26
C ASP A 547 -95.69 33.02 23.74
N ILE A 548 -95.25 34.17 24.24
CA ILE A 548 -94.92 34.35 25.67
C ILE A 548 -96.18 34.30 26.54
N ALA A 549 -97.29 34.92 26.11
CA ALA A 549 -98.55 34.86 26.84
C ALA A 549 -99.13 33.44 26.88
N ASP A 550 -99.07 32.71 25.75
CA ASP A 550 -99.50 31.32 25.64
C ASP A 550 -98.57 30.39 26.45
N LEU A 551 -97.27 30.67 26.50
CA LEU A 551 -96.31 29.95 27.36
C LEU A 551 -96.60 30.17 28.85
N ILE A 552 -96.98 31.40 29.23
CA ILE A 552 -97.35 31.75 30.61
C ILE A 552 -98.72 31.15 30.97
N LEU A 553 -99.67 31.07 30.03
CA LEU A 553 -101.01 30.50 30.25
C LEU A 553 -101.03 28.96 30.23
N ALA A 554 -100.16 28.32 29.43
CA ALA A 554 -100.01 26.86 29.40
C ALA A 554 -99.21 26.31 30.59
N GLY A 555 -98.42 27.16 31.25
CA GLY A 555 -97.55 26.82 32.38
C GLY A 555 -98.18 27.00 33.77
N GLY A 556 -99.32 26.37 34.03
CA GLY A 556 -99.78 26.08 35.40
C GLY A 556 -100.75 27.09 36.03
N GLY A 557 -101.86 26.56 36.55
CA GLY A 557 -102.90 27.30 37.24
C GLY A 557 -102.40 27.96 38.52
N GLY A 558 -102.18 29.27 38.46
CA GLY A 558 -102.06 30.18 39.59
C GLY A 558 -102.61 31.53 39.14
N SER A 559 -103.43 32.17 39.97
CA SER A 559 -104.03 33.48 39.68
C SER A 559 -102.94 34.48 39.28
N LEU A 560 -102.97 34.92 38.02
CA LEU A 560 -102.10 35.96 37.48
C LEU A 560 -102.21 37.23 38.33
N ASP A 561 -101.06 37.88 38.56
CA ASP A 561 -100.97 39.20 39.18
C ASP A 561 -101.89 40.19 38.43
N PRO A 562 -102.86 40.84 39.09
CA PRO A 562 -103.80 41.78 38.47
C PRO A 562 -103.10 42.86 37.63
N PHE A 563 -101.85 43.20 37.97
CA PHE A 563 -101.05 44.15 37.20
C PHE A 563 -100.69 43.63 35.80
N LEU A 564 -100.31 42.35 35.66
CA LEU A 564 -99.95 41.78 34.36
C LEU A 564 -101.19 41.59 33.47
N GLY A 565 -102.33 41.23 34.07
CA GLY A 565 -103.61 41.18 33.36
C GLY A 565 -104.09 42.56 32.89
N TRP A 566 -103.94 43.58 33.74
CA TRP A 566 -104.22 44.97 33.39
C TRP A 566 -103.27 45.49 32.31
N LEU A 567 -101.96 45.23 32.43
CA LEU A 567 -100.95 45.67 31.47
C LEU A 567 -101.16 45.00 30.10
N ALA A 568 -101.48 43.70 30.06
CA ALA A 568 -101.80 43.00 28.82
C ALA A 568 -103.07 43.57 28.16
N SER A 569 -104.12 43.83 28.94
CA SER A 569 -105.36 44.44 28.44
C SER A 569 -105.15 45.88 27.97
N PHE A 570 -104.37 46.66 28.73
CA PHE A 570 -104.01 48.05 28.41
C PHE A 570 -103.19 48.13 27.12
N LEU A 571 -102.19 47.24 26.95
CA LEU A 571 -101.39 47.15 25.73
C LEU A 571 -102.20 46.66 24.53
N GLN A 572 -103.26 45.85 24.73
CA GLN A 572 -104.18 45.47 23.65
C GLN A 572 -105.05 46.64 23.15
N THR A 573 -105.32 47.64 23.98
CA THR A 573 -106.10 48.83 23.59
C THR A 573 -105.38 49.75 22.60
N PHE A 574 -104.06 49.67 22.51
CA PHE A 574 -103.28 50.51 21.60
C PHE A 574 -102.83 49.72 20.37
N PRO A 575 -102.87 50.33 19.18
CA PRO A 575 -102.21 49.76 18.01
C PRO A 575 -100.74 49.50 18.33
N SER A 576 -100.22 48.32 17.98
CA SER A 576 -98.85 47.89 18.34
C SER A 576 -97.76 48.88 17.89
N TRP A 577 -98.02 49.69 16.86
CA TRP A 577 -97.12 50.75 16.43
C TRP A 577 -97.02 51.94 17.41
N ALA A 578 -98.10 52.27 18.14
CA ALA A 578 -98.12 53.40 19.08
C ALA A 578 -97.29 53.13 20.34
N ILE A 579 -97.29 51.88 20.82
CA ILE A 579 -96.50 51.44 21.98
C ILE A 579 -94.99 51.52 21.67
N ILE A 580 -94.60 51.10 20.47
CA ILE A 580 -93.21 51.18 20.00
C ILE A 580 -92.78 52.66 19.91
N PHE A 581 -93.65 53.54 19.43
CA PHE A 581 -93.34 54.96 19.30
C PHE A 581 -93.10 55.64 20.66
N PHE A 582 -93.90 55.32 21.67
CA PHE A 582 -93.85 55.97 22.99
C PHE A 582 -92.65 55.51 23.83
N LEU A 583 -92.28 54.23 23.73
CA LEU A 583 -91.15 53.66 24.49
C LEU A 583 -89.78 54.03 23.89
N TYR A 584 -89.68 54.14 22.56
CA TYR A 584 -88.38 54.26 21.90
C TYR A 584 -87.99 55.68 21.46
N SER A 585 -88.94 56.60 21.27
CA SER A 585 -88.61 57.95 20.76
C SER A 585 -87.70 58.78 21.70
N PRO A 586 -87.87 58.77 23.04
CA PRO A 586 -86.99 59.56 23.92
C PRO A 586 -85.54 59.03 23.91
N GLY A 587 -85.37 57.72 23.82
CA GLY A 587 -84.07 57.07 23.75
C GLY A 587 -83.31 57.39 22.47
N VAL A 588 -84.00 57.40 21.33
CA VAL A 588 -83.41 57.74 20.02
C VAL A 588 -82.96 59.21 19.97
N ILE A 589 -83.74 60.13 20.55
CA ILE A 589 -83.40 61.56 20.60
C ILE A 589 -82.17 61.79 21.50
N LEU A 590 -82.13 61.17 22.69
CA LEU A 590 -80.95 61.29 23.57
C LEU A 590 -79.68 60.71 22.95
N LEU A 591 -79.80 59.57 22.26
CA LEU A 591 -78.66 58.90 21.65
C LEU A 591 -78.07 59.71 20.48
N SER A 592 -78.92 60.32 19.66
CA SER A 592 -78.51 61.15 18.52
C SER A 592 -77.79 62.43 18.96
N ILE A 593 -78.23 63.07 20.04
CA ILE A 593 -77.52 64.22 20.65
C ILE A 593 -76.13 63.79 21.16
N PHE A 594 -76.02 62.61 21.78
CA PHE A 594 -74.75 62.09 22.31
C PHE A 594 -73.72 61.81 21.20
N ILE A 595 -74.18 61.25 20.06
CA ILE A 595 -73.34 60.97 18.90
C ILE A 595 -72.82 62.29 18.29
N LEU A 596 -73.69 63.29 18.16
CA LEU A 596 -73.31 64.60 17.60
C LEU A 596 -72.28 65.33 18.48
N TYR A 597 -72.45 65.29 19.81
CA TYR A 597 -71.50 65.88 20.76
C TYR A 597 -70.09 65.26 20.64
N TYR A 598 -70.02 63.92 20.58
CA TYR A 598 -68.75 63.20 20.43
C TYR A 598 -68.06 63.46 19.09
N PHE A 599 -68.84 63.61 18.02
CA PHE A 599 -68.30 63.89 16.68
C PHE A 599 -67.63 65.27 16.61
N ILE A 600 -68.23 66.29 17.24
CA ILE A 600 -67.65 67.65 17.30
C ILE A 600 -66.35 67.68 18.10
N GLN A 601 -66.26 66.94 19.22
CA GLN A 601 -65.04 66.85 20.01
C GLN A 601 -63.89 66.18 19.24
N ARG A 602 -64.20 65.17 18.42
CA ARG A 602 -63.21 64.48 17.58
C ARG A 602 -62.54 65.42 16.57
N LEU A 603 -63.31 66.28 15.91
CA LEU A 603 -62.78 67.20 14.88
C LEU A 603 -61.82 68.24 15.47
N ARG A 604 -62.08 68.77 16.67
CA ARG A 604 -61.16 69.69 17.36
C ARG A 604 -59.83 69.01 17.72
N PHE A 605 -59.88 67.76 18.17
CA PHE A 605 -58.69 67.01 18.60
C PHE A 605 -57.77 66.60 17.43
N GLU A 606 -58.35 66.22 16.28
CA GLU A 606 -57.57 65.86 15.08
C GLU A 606 -56.76 67.05 14.51
N GLY A 607 -57.25 68.29 14.70
CA GLY A 607 -56.53 69.51 14.33
C GLY A 607 -55.27 69.77 15.17
N GLU A 608 -55.34 69.58 16.49
CA GLU A 608 -54.18 69.72 17.40
C GLU A 608 -53.17 68.58 17.22
N LYS A 609 -53.65 67.37 16.91
CA LYS A 609 -52.82 66.18 16.68
C LYS A 609 -51.80 66.40 15.56
N LYS A 610 -52.22 66.98 14.42
CA LYS A 610 -51.33 67.22 13.27
C LYS A 610 -50.19 68.21 13.58
N ARG A 611 -50.41 69.18 14.50
CA ARG A 611 -49.37 70.13 14.94
C ARG A 611 -48.40 69.49 15.93
N LYS A 612 -48.89 68.78 16.97
CA LYS A 612 -48.05 68.13 18.00
C LYS A 612 -47.24 66.94 17.49
N THR A 613 -47.73 66.19 16.49
CA THR A 613 -46.98 65.06 15.91
C THR A 613 -45.70 65.48 15.19
N LYS A 614 -45.70 66.67 14.56
CA LYS A 614 -44.48 67.20 13.90
C LYS A 614 -43.43 67.61 14.94
N GLU A 615 -43.82 68.24 16.04
CA GLU A 615 -42.90 68.58 17.14
C GLU A 615 -42.34 67.34 17.84
N ARG A 616 -43.17 66.34 18.11
CA ARG A 616 -42.72 65.09 18.74
C ARG A 616 -41.70 64.36 17.88
N LYS A 617 -41.91 64.29 16.57
CA LYS A 617 -40.93 63.73 15.62
C LYS A 617 -39.62 64.53 15.62
N ARG A 618 -39.67 65.87 15.74
CA ARG A 618 -38.47 66.72 15.87
C ARG A 618 -37.69 66.43 17.17
N VAL A 619 -38.36 66.22 18.29
CA VAL A 619 -37.72 65.89 19.58
C VAL A 619 -37.11 64.49 19.55
N ILE A 620 -37.84 63.49 19.03
CA ILE A 620 -37.34 62.11 18.88
C ILE A 620 -36.12 62.10 17.96
N ARG A 621 -36.14 62.86 16.86
CA ARG A 621 -34.98 63.02 15.98
C ARG A 621 -33.77 63.55 16.73
N ARG A 622 -33.91 64.63 17.54
CA ARG A 622 -32.80 65.18 18.33
C ARG A 622 -32.23 64.16 19.33
N ALA A 623 -33.10 63.40 20.00
CA ALA A 623 -32.67 62.37 20.94
C ALA A 623 -31.90 61.24 20.22
N ILE A 624 -32.39 60.78 19.07
CA ILE A 624 -31.71 59.75 18.26
C ILE A 624 -30.37 60.25 17.73
N VAL A 625 -30.30 61.51 17.28
CA VAL A 625 -29.04 62.15 16.84
C VAL A 625 -28.03 62.22 17.99
N SER A 626 -28.45 62.69 19.17
CA SER A 626 -27.57 62.73 20.35
C SER A 626 -27.08 61.34 20.76
N GLN A 627 -27.95 60.33 20.70
CA GLN A 627 -27.58 58.94 20.96
C GLN A 627 -26.65 58.36 19.87
N ALA A 628 -26.82 58.78 18.63
CA ALA A 628 -25.93 58.42 17.53
C ALA A 628 -24.53 59.03 17.72
N GLU A 629 -24.45 60.27 18.21
CA GLU A 629 -23.21 60.95 18.55
C GLU A 629 -22.51 60.34 19.76
N SER A 630 -23.25 59.97 20.82
CA SER A 630 -22.67 59.27 21.96
C SER A 630 -22.14 57.90 21.55
N SER A 631 -22.92 57.14 20.78
CA SER A 631 -22.49 55.83 20.27
C SER A 631 -21.28 55.94 19.33
N TYR A 632 -21.16 57.04 18.58
CA TYR A 632 -19.99 57.32 17.76
C TYR A 632 -18.75 57.60 18.62
N LYS A 633 -18.87 58.41 19.68
CA LYS A 633 -17.79 58.70 20.62
C LYS A 633 -17.35 57.46 21.40
N ASP A 634 -18.28 56.57 21.74
CA ASP A 634 -18.01 55.30 22.42
C ASP A 634 -17.37 54.23 21.50
N GLY A 635 -17.09 54.55 20.23
CA GLY A 635 -16.52 53.59 19.26
C GLY A 635 -17.52 52.53 18.77
N ARG A 636 -18.81 52.64 19.11
CA ARG A 636 -19.89 51.74 18.65
C ARG A 636 -20.43 52.19 17.30
N PHE A 637 -19.56 52.16 16.29
CA PHE A 637 -19.82 52.74 14.98
C PHE A 637 -21.02 52.11 14.22
N ILE A 638 -21.34 50.83 14.47
CA ILE A 638 -22.50 50.16 13.84
C ILE A 638 -23.81 50.71 14.39
N ASP A 639 -23.89 50.86 15.71
CA ASP A 639 -25.08 51.38 16.38
C ASP A 639 -25.26 52.86 16.09
N ALA A 640 -24.16 53.62 16.07
CA ALA A 640 -24.15 55.01 15.61
C ALA A 640 -24.68 55.12 14.17
N ALA A 641 -24.18 54.31 13.23
CA ALA A 641 -24.64 54.33 11.84
C ALA A 641 -26.15 54.04 11.72
N ARG A 642 -26.66 53.05 12.46
CA ARG A 642 -28.10 52.71 12.47
C ARG A 642 -28.94 53.83 13.04
N LEU A 643 -28.49 54.48 14.11
CA LEU A 643 -29.17 55.62 14.72
C LEU A 643 -29.19 56.82 13.77
N TRP A 644 -28.09 57.10 13.05
CA TRP A 644 -28.06 58.13 12.00
C TRP A 644 -29.01 57.83 10.84
N GLN A 645 -29.13 56.56 10.39
CA GLN A 645 -30.14 56.19 9.37
C GLN A 645 -31.57 56.39 9.88
N LYS A 646 -31.81 56.06 11.14
CA LYS A 646 -33.13 56.25 11.77
C LYS A 646 -33.47 57.74 11.92
N ALA A 647 -32.48 58.57 12.25
CA ALA A 647 -32.63 60.03 12.26
C ALA A 647 -32.92 60.58 10.85
N ALA A 648 -32.25 60.06 9.81
CA ALA A 648 -32.49 60.44 8.42
C ALA A 648 -33.93 60.12 7.99
N LEU A 649 -34.42 58.91 8.25
CA LEU A 649 -35.80 58.49 7.95
C LEU A 649 -36.84 59.39 8.64
N ILE A 650 -36.62 59.72 9.92
CA ILE A 650 -37.51 60.62 10.65
C ILE A 650 -37.47 62.06 10.08
N SER A 651 -36.31 62.50 9.55
CA SER A 651 -36.22 63.79 8.82
C SER A 651 -37.00 63.78 7.51
N VAL A 652 -36.97 62.67 6.74
CA VAL A 652 -37.80 62.53 5.52
C VAL A 652 -39.29 62.58 5.88
N GLU A 653 -39.72 61.88 6.93
CA GLU A 653 -41.11 61.93 7.40
C GLU A 653 -41.56 63.31 7.91
N LEU A 654 -40.60 64.18 8.23
CA LEU A 654 -40.84 65.57 8.59
C LEU A 654 -40.80 66.53 7.39
N ALA A 655 -40.51 66.02 6.19
CA ALA A 655 -40.21 66.77 4.97
C ALA A 655 -39.05 67.77 5.14
N ASP A 656 -38.00 67.36 5.87
CA ASP A 656 -36.77 68.14 6.11
C ASP A 656 -35.61 67.43 5.38
N GLU A 657 -35.60 67.57 4.05
CA GLU A 657 -34.78 66.78 3.12
C GLU A 657 -33.28 67.01 3.30
N ASP A 658 -32.87 68.26 3.56
CA ASP A 658 -31.45 68.62 3.76
C ASP A 658 -30.84 67.86 4.95
N ARG A 659 -31.57 67.80 6.08
CA ARG A 659 -31.11 67.06 7.26
C ARG A 659 -31.20 65.55 7.07
N ALA A 660 -32.15 65.07 6.26
CA ALA A 660 -32.22 63.66 5.91
C ALA A 660 -30.97 63.24 5.11
N ALA A 661 -30.58 64.03 4.12
CA ALA A 661 -29.39 63.81 3.31
C ALA A 661 -28.11 63.85 4.17
N GLU A 662 -27.95 64.85 5.04
CA GLU A 662 -26.79 64.96 5.94
C GLU A 662 -26.63 63.71 6.83
N TYR A 663 -27.73 63.27 7.46
CA TYR A 663 -27.70 62.11 8.35
C TYR A 663 -27.48 60.79 7.59
N ALA A 664 -27.98 60.68 6.36
CA ALA A 664 -27.72 59.53 5.50
C ALA A 664 -26.23 59.45 5.10
N VAL A 665 -25.60 60.57 4.76
CA VAL A 665 -24.15 60.62 4.44
C VAL A 665 -23.32 60.24 5.66
N ARG A 666 -23.63 60.78 6.85
CA ARG A 666 -22.94 60.40 8.10
C ARG A 666 -23.07 58.90 8.40
N ALA A 667 -24.26 58.33 8.23
CA ALA A 667 -24.46 56.90 8.41
C ALA A 667 -23.63 56.05 7.43
N HIS A 668 -23.52 56.49 6.17
CA HIS A 668 -22.75 55.79 5.15
C HIS A 668 -21.24 55.82 5.44
N ALA A 669 -20.70 56.97 5.85
CA ALA A 669 -19.30 57.12 6.24
C ALA A 669 -18.92 56.19 7.42
N LEU A 670 -19.84 56.02 8.38
CA LEU A 670 -19.62 55.13 9.53
C LEU A 670 -19.67 53.64 9.16
N ARG A 671 -20.50 53.25 8.19
CA ARG A 671 -20.45 51.89 7.65
C ARG A 671 -19.10 51.58 7.03
N GLY A 672 -18.48 52.52 6.31
CA GLY A 672 -17.10 52.40 5.81
C GLY A 672 -16.11 52.02 6.92
N LYS A 673 -16.04 52.83 7.99
CA LYS A 673 -15.13 52.59 9.14
C LYS A 673 -15.40 51.26 9.87
N THR A 674 -16.65 50.80 9.94
CA THR A 674 -16.97 49.50 10.56
C THR A 674 -16.44 48.30 9.77
N THR A 675 -16.27 48.42 8.45
CA THR A 675 -15.69 47.35 7.64
C THR A 675 -14.18 47.22 7.86
N GLU A 676 -13.48 48.34 8.08
CA GLU A 676 -12.07 48.36 8.45
C GLU A 676 -11.83 47.82 9.87
N LEU A 677 -12.67 48.21 10.83
CA LEU A 677 -12.62 47.68 12.20
C LEU A 677 -13.00 46.20 12.28
N LYS A 678 -13.93 45.72 11.44
CA LYS A 678 -14.20 44.28 11.31
C LYS A 678 -13.00 43.51 10.73
N LYS A 679 -12.22 44.12 9.83
CA LYS A 679 -10.96 43.53 9.36
C LYS A 679 -9.94 43.46 10.51
N LYS A 680 -9.75 44.54 11.28
CA LYS A 680 -8.88 44.54 12.47
C LYS A 680 -9.32 43.54 13.54
N TRP A 681 -10.60 43.48 13.88
CA TRP A 681 -11.14 42.54 14.87
C TRP A 681 -11.06 41.09 14.41
N LYS A 682 -11.23 40.81 13.10
CA LYS A 682 -10.97 39.46 12.56
C LYS A 682 -9.50 39.09 12.67
N ILE A 683 -8.58 40.04 12.53
CA ILE A 683 -7.15 39.82 12.75
C ILE A 683 -6.88 39.57 14.24
N GLU A 684 -7.41 40.40 15.15
CA GLU A 684 -7.22 40.24 16.61
C GLU A 684 -7.86 38.96 17.18
N ARG A 685 -9.06 38.60 16.73
CA ARG A 685 -9.71 37.35 17.16
C ARG A 685 -8.99 36.12 16.59
N LYS A 686 -8.39 36.25 15.40
CA LYS A 686 -7.51 35.22 14.84
C LYS A 686 -6.22 35.12 15.65
N THR A 687 -5.60 36.22 16.06
CA THR A 687 -4.40 36.18 16.93
C THR A 687 -4.71 35.66 18.33
N GLU A 688 -5.89 35.92 18.89
CA GLU A 688 -6.32 35.38 20.20
C GLU A 688 -6.61 33.87 20.13
N LEU A 689 -7.27 33.40 19.07
CA LEU A 689 -7.46 31.97 18.80
C LEU A 689 -6.12 31.27 18.53
N GLU A 690 -5.23 31.90 17.77
CA GLU A 690 -3.86 31.42 17.56
C GLU A 690 -3.08 31.40 18.89
N ALA A 691 -3.28 32.35 19.80
CA ALA A 691 -2.64 32.36 21.12
C ALA A 691 -3.18 31.26 22.04
N LYS A 692 -4.49 30.97 22.01
CA LYS A 692 -5.08 29.84 22.75
C LYS A 692 -4.61 28.50 22.20
N MET A 693 -4.62 28.33 20.87
CA MET A 693 -4.07 27.14 20.22
C MET A 693 -2.57 26.99 20.50
N ARG A 694 -1.80 28.09 20.53
CA ARG A 694 -0.39 28.05 20.93
C ARG A 694 -0.22 27.57 22.37
N LYS A 695 -1.05 28.03 23.32
CA LYS A 695 -1.01 27.56 24.73
C LYS A 695 -1.37 26.07 24.87
N GLU A 696 -2.36 25.61 24.12
CA GLU A 696 -2.75 24.20 24.11
C GLU A 696 -1.67 23.33 23.46
N MET A 697 -1.11 23.78 22.33
CA MET A 697 0.01 23.11 21.67
C MET A 697 1.29 23.11 22.53
N THR A 698 1.55 24.14 23.33
CA THR A 698 2.67 24.11 24.30
C THR A 698 2.41 23.09 25.40
N SER A 699 1.20 23.01 25.96
CA SER A 699 0.89 22.01 26.99
C SER A 699 1.02 20.57 26.47
N ARG A 700 0.56 20.33 25.23
CA ARG A 700 0.69 19.03 24.56
C ARG A 700 2.15 18.73 24.18
N ARG A 701 2.92 19.75 23.83
CA ARG A 701 4.37 19.61 23.59
C ARG A 701 5.10 19.22 24.86
N ASP A 702 4.78 19.84 25.99
CA ASP A 702 5.40 19.52 27.27
C ASP A 702 5.12 18.08 27.70
N THR A 703 3.88 17.60 27.55
CA THR A 703 3.54 16.19 27.83
C THR A 703 4.30 15.22 26.93
N LEU A 704 4.34 15.49 25.62
CA LEU A 704 5.09 14.66 24.67
C LEU A 704 6.60 14.69 24.92
N GLU A 705 7.14 15.82 25.38
CA GLU A 705 8.54 15.94 25.77
C GLU A 705 8.86 15.09 27.02
N THR A 706 7.96 15.05 28.02
CA THR A 706 8.14 14.17 29.19
C THR A 706 8.11 12.69 28.83
N GLU A 707 7.17 12.26 27.99
CA GLU A 707 7.09 10.88 27.51
C GLU A 707 8.34 10.51 26.70
N ARG A 708 8.79 11.41 25.82
CA ARG A 708 10.02 11.20 25.06
C ARG A 708 11.23 11.01 25.96
N LYS A 709 11.39 11.82 27.01
CA LYS A 709 12.53 11.68 27.95
C LYS A 709 12.53 10.31 28.62
N LYS A 710 11.37 9.85 29.10
CA LYS A 710 11.23 8.52 29.71
C LYS A 710 11.63 7.39 28.74
N ILE A 711 11.17 7.47 27.49
CA ILE A 711 11.52 6.49 26.46
C ILE A 711 13.01 6.53 26.10
N LEU A 712 13.66 7.69 26.17
CA LEU A 712 15.09 7.80 25.97
C LEU A 712 15.89 7.21 27.13
N GLU A 713 15.42 7.35 28.37
CA GLU A 713 15.99 6.66 29.53
C GLU A 713 15.85 5.13 29.39
N GLU A 714 14.67 4.64 28.99
CA GLU A 714 14.47 3.22 28.69
C GLU A 714 15.38 2.73 27.56
N ALA A 715 15.61 3.54 26.52
CA ALA A 715 16.53 3.23 25.43
C ALA A 715 17.99 3.12 25.92
N ALA A 716 18.42 4.03 26.80
CA ALA A 716 19.76 4.02 27.38
C ALA A 716 19.98 2.80 28.28
N VAL A 717 19.02 2.47 29.15
CA VAL A 717 19.06 1.28 30.00
C VAL A 717 19.11 -0.01 29.17
N ALA A 718 18.34 -0.07 28.07
CA ALA A 718 18.36 -1.20 27.15
C ALA A 718 19.68 -1.31 26.37
N GLU A 719 20.33 -0.18 26.07
CA GLU A 719 21.65 -0.15 25.42
C GLU A 719 22.76 -0.60 26.38
N ASP A 720 22.75 -0.12 27.63
CA ASP A 720 23.72 -0.49 28.68
C ASP A 720 23.60 -1.97 29.10
N SER A 721 22.40 -2.53 29.08
CA SER A 721 22.14 -3.96 29.36
C SER A 721 22.45 -4.89 28.17
N GLY A 722 22.84 -4.35 27.01
CA GLY A 722 23.13 -5.12 25.81
C GLY A 722 21.91 -5.62 25.05
N ASN A 723 20.69 -5.22 25.44
CA ASN A 723 19.44 -5.49 24.73
C ASN A 723 19.22 -4.50 23.57
N LEU A 724 20.13 -4.56 22.59
CA LEU A 724 20.21 -3.63 21.46
C LEU A 724 18.92 -3.59 20.59
N LEU A 725 18.11 -4.66 20.59
CA LEU A 725 16.84 -4.72 19.88
C LEU A 725 15.75 -3.88 20.59
N GLU A 726 15.73 -3.89 21.92
CA GLU A 726 14.81 -3.07 22.74
C GLU A 726 15.23 -1.60 22.70
N ALA A 727 16.53 -1.32 22.80
CA ALA A 727 17.08 0.02 22.60
C ALA A 727 16.69 0.60 21.23
N SER A 728 16.78 -0.19 20.15
CA SER A 728 16.32 0.23 18.83
C SER A 728 14.81 0.54 18.78
N ARG A 729 13.96 -0.20 19.50
CA ARG A 729 12.51 0.03 19.52
C ARG A 729 12.20 1.32 20.27
N ALA A 730 12.86 1.55 21.41
CA ALA A 730 12.72 2.75 22.21
C ALA A 730 13.21 4.01 21.45
N TYR A 731 14.37 3.96 20.78
CA TYR A 731 14.85 5.07 19.94
C TYR A 731 13.90 5.38 18.77
N LYS A 732 13.29 4.37 18.14
CA LYS A 732 12.29 4.56 17.08
C LYS A 732 11.01 5.21 17.60
N LEU A 733 10.58 4.85 18.81
CA LEU A 733 9.42 5.45 19.48
C LEU A 733 9.69 6.91 19.86
N ALA A 734 10.87 7.21 20.44
CA ALA A 734 11.32 8.57 20.74
C ALA A 734 11.49 9.45 19.48
N SER A 735 11.91 8.87 18.36
CA SER A 735 11.96 9.55 17.05
C SER A 735 10.56 9.98 16.57
N LYS A 736 9.54 9.11 16.71
CA LYS A 736 8.15 9.44 16.37
C LYS A 736 7.60 10.57 17.24
N LEU A 737 7.81 10.49 18.56
CA LEU A 737 7.41 11.57 19.48
C LEU A 737 8.12 12.89 19.15
N SER A 738 9.39 12.84 18.73
CA SER A 738 10.11 14.04 18.29
C SER A 738 9.54 14.66 17.00
N LEU A 739 9.00 13.85 16.08
CA LEU A 739 8.27 14.35 14.91
C LEU A 739 6.96 15.02 15.30
N GLU A 740 6.22 14.45 16.27
CA GLU A 740 4.98 15.03 16.78
C GLU A 740 5.19 16.35 17.53
N ILE A 741 6.33 16.50 18.21
CA ILE A 741 6.79 17.75 18.83
C ILE A 741 7.27 18.79 17.79
N GLY A 742 7.55 18.36 16.55
CA GLY A 742 8.04 19.20 15.46
C GLY A 742 9.58 19.32 15.37
N GLU A 743 10.33 18.53 16.16
CA GLU A 743 11.80 18.53 16.19
C GLU A 743 12.38 17.54 15.18
N LYS A 744 12.33 17.91 13.89
CA LYS A 744 12.75 17.04 12.77
C LYS A 744 14.21 16.60 12.85
N GLU A 745 15.11 17.44 13.35
CA GLU A 745 16.54 17.13 13.45
C GLU A 745 16.80 16.05 14.50
N ARG A 746 16.27 16.23 15.72
CA ARG A 746 16.32 15.20 16.78
C ARG A 746 15.64 13.90 16.36
N ALA A 747 14.55 13.97 15.61
CA ALA A 747 13.92 12.76 15.06
C ALA A 747 14.86 12.00 14.11
N ARG A 748 15.64 12.70 13.28
CA ARG A 748 16.64 12.09 12.39
C ARG A 748 17.79 11.47 13.19
N GLU A 749 18.31 12.17 14.19
CA GLU A 749 19.35 11.66 15.09
C GLU A 749 18.91 10.36 15.80
N LEU A 750 17.71 10.35 16.37
CA LEU A 750 17.15 9.18 17.05
C LEU A 750 16.84 8.02 16.09
N SER A 751 16.45 8.33 14.85
CA SER A 751 16.30 7.33 13.80
C SER A 751 17.66 6.72 13.41
N GLU A 752 18.72 7.52 13.32
CA GLU A 752 20.07 7.01 13.07
C GLU A 752 20.58 6.17 14.24
N LYS A 753 20.38 6.61 15.50
CA LYS A 753 20.68 5.77 16.68
C LYS A 753 19.95 4.44 16.65
N SER A 754 18.66 4.42 16.29
CA SER A 754 17.92 3.16 16.11
C SER A 754 18.52 2.26 15.04
N LYS A 755 19.02 2.81 13.92
CA LYS A 755 19.68 2.02 12.87
C LYS A 755 21.03 1.51 13.35
N GLU A 756 21.77 2.32 14.12
CA GLU A 756 23.05 1.96 14.69
C GLU A 756 22.93 0.81 15.69
N SER A 757 21.98 0.87 16.64
CA SER A 757 21.73 -0.24 17.57
C SER A 757 21.36 -1.54 16.84
N LYS A 758 20.60 -1.46 15.74
CA LYS A 758 20.32 -2.62 14.88
C LYS A 758 21.54 -3.17 14.17
N ARG A 759 22.44 -2.30 13.69
CA ARG A 759 23.70 -2.73 13.06
C ARG A 759 24.59 -3.42 14.09
N ARG A 760 24.74 -2.85 15.29
CA ARG A 760 25.48 -3.46 16.41
C ARG A 760 24.92 -4.82 16.81
N GLU A 761 23.59 -4.96 16.88
CA GLU A 761 22.92 -6.25 17.15
C GLU A 761 23.18 -7.28 16.05
N ALA A 762 23.09 -6.86 14.78
CA ALA A 762 23.37 -7.73 13.65
C ALA A 762 24.83 -8.19 13.64
N ASP A 763 25.77 -7.31 13.97
CA ASP A 763 27.19 -7.64 14.09
C ASP A 763 27.47 -8.54 15.31
N MET A 764 26.80 -8.33 16.44
CA MET A 764 26.85 -9.23 17.60
C MET A 764 26.34 -10.63 17.24
N ARG A 765 25.25 -10.74 16.46
CA ARG A 765 24.75 -12.02 15.95
C ARG A 765 25.72 -12.67 14.98
N ARG A 766 26.37 -11.89 14.11
CA ARG A 766 27.41 -12.41 13.22
C ARG A 766 28.59 -12.95 14.01
N ARG A 767 29.07 -12.22 15.04
CA ARG A 767 30.13 -12.66 15.95
C ARG A 767 29.76 -13.93 16.70
N ARG A 768 28.56 -13.99 17.30
CA ARG A 768 28.03 -15.20 17.95
C ARG A 768 27.93 -16.37 16.98
N LYS A 769 27.51 -16.13 15.73
CA LYS A 769 27.45 -17.18 14.69
C LYS A 769 28.84 -17.69 14.31
N THR A 770 29.82 -16.81 14.18
CA THR A 770 31.22 -17.21 13.92
C THR A 770 31.84 -17.92 15.13
N GLU A 771 31.46 -17.55 16.35
CA GLU A 771 31.96 -18.15 17.58
C GLU A 771 31.34 -19.53 17.82
N VAL A 772 30.04 -19.69 17.59
CA VAL A 772 29.38 -21.00 17.57
C VAL A 772 29.93 -21.89 16.44
N ALA A 773 30.27 -21.31 15.28
CA ALA A 773 30.94 -22.06 14.22
C ALA A 773 32.34 -22.53 14.66
N ARG A 774 33.13 -21.67 15.32
CA ARG A 774 34.42 -22.06 15.91
C ARG A 774 34.29 -23.13 16.98
N ILE A 775 33.29 -23.04 17.86
CA ILE A 775 33.03 -24.05 18.91
C ILE A 775 32.66 -25.39 18.28
N ARG A 776 31.81 -25.40 17.25
CA ARG A 776 31.46 -26.63 16.51
C ARG A 776 32.65 -27.21 15.75
N GLU A 777 33.52 -26.36 15.23
CA GLU A 777 34.74 -26.78 14.55
C GLU A 777 35.74 -27.36 15.55
N SER A 778 35.88 -26.79 16.75
CA SER A 778 36.70 -27.38 17.82
C SER A 778 36.13 -28.69 18.35
N GLU A 779 34.81 -28.80 18.54
CA GLU A 779 34.15 -30.06 18.93
C GLU A 779 34.32 -31.15 17.85
N LYS A 780 34.34 -30.76 16.57
CA LYS A 780 34.57 -31.68 15.45
C LYS A 780 36.02 -32.19 15.45
N ILE A 781 36.98 -31.30 15.70
CA ILE A 781 38.41 -31.65 15.83
C ILE A 781 38.63 -32.60 17.02
N GLU A 782 38.00 -32.34 18.17
CA GLU A 782 38.10 -33.20 19.36
C GLU A 782 37.52 -34.60 19.13
N LYS A 783 36.39 -34.69 18.41
CA LYS A 783 35.81 -35.98 17.98
C LYS A 783 36.71 -36.74 17.01
N PHE A 784 37.38 -36.03 16.10
CA PHE A 784 38.33 -36.68 15.19
C PHE A 784 39.61 -37.12 15.89
N ASP A 785 40.11 -36.38 16.89
CA ASP A 785 41.28 -36.79 17.65
C ASP A 785 41.00 -38.06 18.49
N THR A 786 39.81 -38.15 19.09
CA THR A 786 39.37 -39.37 19.81
C THR A 786 39.22 -40.57 18.87
N GLN A 787 38.51 -40.42 17.75
CA GLN A 787 38.37 -41.49 16.75
C GLN A 787 39.71 -41.89 16.11
N MET A 788 40.63 -40.94 15.95
CA MET A 788 41.97 -41.22 15.44
C MET A 788 42.79 -42.03 16.43
N LYS A 789 42.71 -41.73 17.73
CA LYS A 789 43.38 -42.51 18.79
C LYS A 789 42.86 -43.95 18.85
N GLU A 790 41.54 -44.14 18.84
CA GLU A 790 40.92 -45.46 18.81
C GLU A 790 41.32 -46.26 17.57
N ALA A 791 41.28 -45.65 16.38
CA ALA A 791 41.70 -46.30 15.15
C ALA A 791 43.19 -46.65 15.17
N MET A 792 44.04 -45.82 15.79
CA MET A 792 45.46 -46.08 15.93
C MET A 792 45.74 -47.25 16.88
N GLU A 793 45.06 -47.32 18.03
CA GLU A 793 45.15 -48.45 18.96
C GLU A 793 44.74 -49.77 18.29
N ILE A 794 43.63 -49.77 17.56
CA ILE A 794 43.17 -50.95 16.82
C ILE A 794 44.18 -51.34 15.74
N ALA A 795 44.76 -50.36 15.03
CA ALA A 795 45.77 -50.63 14.01
C ALA A 795 47.07 -51.21 14.60
N GLU A 796 47.48 -50.76 15.79
CA GLU A 796 48.65 -51.30 16.49
C GLU A 796 48.41 -52.72 17.01
N VAL A 797 47.23 -53.02 17.54
CA VAL A 797 46.85 -54.38 17.93
C VAL A 797 46.82 -55.29 16.71
N ALA A 798 46.16 -54.89 15.62
CA ALA A 798 46.10 -55.68 14.39
C ALA A 798 47.50 -55.93 13.79
N LEU A 799 48.39 -54.94 13.88
CA LEU A 799 49.79 -55.08 13.45
C LEU A 799 50.56 -56.09 14.32
N GLY A 800 50.32 -56.11 15.63
CA GLY A 800 50.92 -57.08 16.55
C GLY A 800 50.39 -58.50 16.38
N GLU A 801 49.16 -58.67 15.90
CA GLU A 801 48.53 -59.96 15.57
C GLU A 801 48.82 -60.44 14.14
N GLU A 802 49.67 -59.74 13.37
CA GLU A 802 49.95 -60.03 11.95
C GLU A 802 48.69 -60.02 11.06
N ARG A 803 47.63 -59.31 11.48
CA ARG A 803 46.40 -59.09 10.70
C ARG A 803 46.56 -57.90 9.77
N TRP A 804 47.37 -58.09 8.73
CA TRP A 804 47.83 -57.04 7.84
C TRP A 804 46.73 -56.20 7.20
N ASP A 805 45.65 -56.83 6.72
CA ASP A 805 44.54 -56.12 6.07
C ASP A 805 43.79 -55.19 7.03
N ASP A 806 43.60 -55.62 8.27
CA ASP A 806 42.96 -54.81 9.30
C ASP A 806 43.88 -53.65 9.73
N ALA A 807 45.18 -53.91 9.92
CA ALA A 807 46.16 -52.88 10.22
C ALA A 807 46.19 -51.79 9.12
N ILE A 808 46.22 -52.18 7.85
CA ILE A 808 46.17 -51.27 6.70
C ILE A 808 44.88 -50.44 6.72
N LYS A 809 43.73 -51.08 6.95
CA LYS A 809 42.43 -50.43 6.98
C LYS A 809 42.35 -49.34 8.06
N TYR A 810 42.77 -49.67 9.28
CA TYR A 810 42.68 -48.72 10.40
C TYR A 810 43.75 -47.62 10.31
N TYR A 811 44.98 -47.89 9.84
CA TYR A 811 45.94 -46.83 9.56
C TYR A 811 45.48 -45.90 8.42
N THR A 812 44.76 -46.41 7.41
CA THR A 812 44.17 -45.57 6.36
C THR A 812 43.07 -44.65 6.93
N MET A 813 42.28 -45.13 7.91
CA MET A 813 41.33 -44.27 8.62
C MET A 813 42.04 -43.16 9.42
N VAL A 814 43.17 -43.47 10.07
CA VAL A 814 44.01 -42.50 10.78
C VAL A 814 44.56 -41.43 9.83
N VAL A 815 45.03 -41.81 8.63
CA VAL A 815 45.47 -40.85 7.58
C VAL A 815 44.33 -39.89 7.21
N ARG A 816 43.12 -40.41 7.01
CA ARG A 816 41.95 -39.60 6.67
C ARG A 816 41.61 -38.61 7.79
N PHE A 817 41.55 -39.07 9.04
CA PHE A 817 41.25 -38.20 10.18
C PHE A 817 42.32 -37.13 10.40
N ALA A 818 43.61 -37.47 10.27
CA ALA A 818 44.70 -36.49 10.34
C ALA A 818 44.60 -35.43 9.22
N GLY A 819 44.22 -35.85 8.00
CA GLY A 819 43.96 -34.94 6.89
C GLY A 819 42.78 -34.00 7.11
N GLU A 820 41.67 -34.50 7.67
CA GLU A 820 40.48 -33.70 7.98
C GLU A 820 40.70 -32.71 9.14
N MET A 821 41.65 -33.00 10.04
CA MET A 821 42.11 -32.06 11.08
C MET A 821 43.12 -31.02 10.56
N GLY A 822 43.56 -31.13 9.30
CA GLY A 822 44.51 -30.20 8.68
C GLY A 822 45.99 -30.48 9.00
N ASP A 823 46.30 -31.57 9.72
CA ASP A 823 47.66 -31.99 10.06
C ASP A 823 48.27 -32.84 8.93
N LYS A 824 48.70 -32.15 7.88
CA LYS A 824 49.24 -32.76 6.65
C LYS A 824 50.53 -33.54 6.89
N GLU A 825 51.33 -33.16 7.88
CA GLU A 825 52.60 -33.83 8.18
C GLU A 825 52.33 -35.19 8.81
N ARG A 826 51.41 -35.22 9.78
CA ARG A 826 51.01 -36.45 10.45
C ARG A 826 50.27 -37.41 9.51
N ALA A 827 49.42 -36.90 8.62
CA ALA A 827 48.77 -37.72 7.59
C ALA A 827 49.80 -38.40 6.68
N LYS A 828 50.82 -37.68 6.21
CA LYS A 828 51.90 -38.24 5.38
C LYS A 828 52.74 -39.28 6.13
N ALA A 829 53.01 -39.07 7.41
CA ALA A 829 53.74 -40.03 8.23
C ALA A 829 52.98 -41.37 8.35
N PHE A 830 51.66 -41.32 8.56
CA PHE A 830 50.84 -42.53 8.62
C PHE A 830 50.64 -43.18 7.24
N GLU A 831 50.58 -42.40 6.16
CA GLU A 831 50.54 -42.93 4.80
C GLU A 831 51.81 -43.71 4.46
N ALA A 832 52.98 -43.21 4.84
CA ALA A 832 54.24 -43.94 4.72
C ALA A 832 54.23 -45.26 5.52
N LYS A 833 53.63 -45.25 6.72
CA LYS A 833 53.46 -46.46 7.55
C LYS A 833 52.53 -47.48 6.89
N VAL A 834 51.44 -47.06 6.26
CA VAL A 834 50.55 -47.94 5.47
C VAL A 834 51.33 -48.63 4.34
N VAL A 835 52.14 -47.88 3.59
CA VAL A 835 52.96 -48.43 2.50
C VAL A 835 54.01 -49.43 3.02
N GLU A 836 54.60 -49.18 4.18
CA GLU A 836 55.53 -50.13 4.81
C GLU A 836 54.83 -51.44 5.19
N ILE A 837 53.65 -51.35 5.80
CA ILE A 837 52.84 -52.50 6.21
C ILE A 837 52.39 -53.32 4.99
N GLN A 838 51.97 -52.66 3.89
CA GLN A 838 51.64 -53.32 2.63
C GLN A 838 52.81 -54.13 2.07
N LYS A 839 54.01 -53.55 2.06
CA LYS A 839 55.22 -54.27 1.60
C LYS A 839 55.54 -55.48 2.47
N LYS A 840 55.36 -55.39 3.80
CA LYS A 840 55.54 -56.53 4.71
C LYS A 840 54.52 -57.63 4.45
N ALA A 841 53.25 -57.28 4.31
CA ALA A 841 52.16 -58.20 3.97
C ALA A 841 52.41 -58.94 2.64
N GLU A 842 52.86 -58.22 1.60
CA GLU A 842 53.21 -58.81 0.30
C GLU A 842 54.38 -59.79 0.39
N LEU A 843 55.40 -59.46 1.19
CA LEU A 843 56.56 -60.33 1.41
C LEU A 843 56.17 -61.61 2.16
N GLU A 844 55.29 -61.52 3.17
CA GLU A 844 54.79 -62.67 3.91
C GLU A 844 53.87 -63.54 3.07
N ALA A 845 52.93 -62.96 2.32
CA ALA A 845 52.10 -63.71 1.38
C ALA A 845 52.94 -64.43 0.30
N LYS A 846 54.07 -63.82 -0.12
CA LYS A 846 55.04 -64.45 -1.02
C LYS A 846 55.78 -65.60 -0.34
N ARG A 847 56.17 -65.43 0.93
CA ARG A 847 56.82 -66.48 1.74
C ARG A 847 55.88 -67.67 1.94
N GLU A 848 54.64 -67.45 2.32
CA GLU A 848 53.63 -68.50 2.52
C GLU A 848 53.40 -69.31 1.23
N LYS A 849 53.27 -68.65 0.08
CA LYS A 849 53.16 -69.33 -1.24
C LYS A 849 54.38 -70.18 -1.58
N LEU A 850 55.58 -69.71 -1.22
CA LEU A 850 56.81 -70.47 -1.42
C LEU A 850 56.89 -71.65 -0.46
N GLU A 851 56.46 -71.50 0.79
CA GLU A 851 56.37 -72.60 1.75
C GLU A 851 55.34 -73.66 1.34
N GLU A 852 54.17 -73.26 0.84
CA GLU A 852 53.14 -74.18 0.33
C GLU A 852 53.66 -74.94 -0.89
N LYS A 853 54.27 -74.25 -1.85
CA LYS A 853 54.94 -74.88 -3.00
C LYS A 853 56.02 -75.87 -2.55
N ARG A 854 56.84 -75.50 -1.56
CA ARG A 854 57.84 -76.39 -1.00
C ARG A 854 57.21 -77.65 -0.40
N ARG A 855 56.13 -77.51 0.38
CA ARG A 855 55.41 -78.66 0.98
C ARG A 855 54.88 -79.60 -0.09
N LEU A 856 54.27 -79.07 -1.16
CA LEU A 856 53.77 -79.88 -2.28
C LEU A 856 54.90 -80.64 -2.99
N VAL A 857 56.01 -79.96 -3.29
CA VAL A 857 57.17 -80.59 -3.94
C VAL A 857 57.77 -81.69 -3.06
N ILE A 858 57.82 -81.50 -1.74
CA ILE A 858 58.27 -82.54 -0.80
C ILE A 858 57.34 -83.76 -0.83
N ILE A 859 56.02 -83.54 -0.77
CA ILE A 859 55.02 -84.62 -0.83
C ILE A 859 55.17 -85.42 -2.14
N GLU A 860 55.35 -84.73 -3.27
CA GLU A 860 55.57 -85.37 -4.56
C GLU A 860 56.91 -86.10 -4.64
N ALA A 861 57.96 -85.57 -4.01
CA ALA A 861 59.28 -86.22 -3.92
C ALA A 861 59.20 -87.51 -3.10
N GLU A 862 58.50 -87.48 -1.97
CA GLU A 862 58.27 -88.65 -1.11
C GLU A 862 57.45 -89.72 -1.82
N ALA A 863 56.37 -89.34 -2.53
CA ALA A 863 55.56 -90.24 -3.33
C ALA A 863 56.40 -90.89 -4.46
N ALA A 864 57.17 -90.10 -5.21
CA ALA A 864 58.04 -90.61 -6.28
C ALA A 864 59.13 -91.57 -5.77
N ASN A 865 59.63 -91.34 -4.55
CA ASN A 865 60.60 -92.21 -3.91
C ASN A 865 59.96 -93.55 -3.49
N ALA A 866 58.75 -93.51 -2.93
CA ALA A 866 57.98 -94.70 -2.56
C ALA A 866 57.64 -95.57 -3.79
N ASP A 867 57.36 -94.94 -4.94
CA ASP A 867 57.10 -95.62 -6.22
C ASP A 867 58.38 -96.19 -6.89
N GLY A 868 59.55 -96.02 -6.28
CA GLY A 868 60.84 -96.49 -6.80
C GLY A 868 61.41 -95.64 -7.94
N ASN A 869 60.81 -94.48 -8.24
CA ASN A 869 61.31 -93.55 -9.25
C ASN A 869 62.34 -92.57 -8.65
N ILE A 870 63.49 -93.13 -8.30
CA ILE A 870 64.57 -92.44 -7.57
C ILE A 870 65.06 -91.18 -8.31
N ALA A 871 65.10 -91.21 -9.64
CA ALA A 871 65.53 -90.06 -10.44
C ALA A 871 64.56 -88.88 -10.35
N LYS A 872 63.24 -89.15 -10.35
CA LYS A 872 62.22 -88.12 -10.19
C LYS A 872 62.24 -87.55 -8.77
N ALA A 873 62.36 -88.41 -7.75
CA ALA A 873 62.47 -87.99 -6.36
C ALA A 873 63.68 -87.07 -6.12
N ALA A 874 64.86 -87.42 -6.65
CA ALA A 874 66.05 -86.60 -6.50
C ALA A 874 65.91 -85.20 -7.14
N ASN A 875 65.27 -85.08 -8.30
CA ASN A 875 65.03 -83.79 -8.94
C ASN A 875 64.04 -82.93 -8.15
N LEU A 876 62.98 -83.53 -7.61
CA LEU A 876 62.01 -82.84 -6.78
C LEU A 876 62.62 -82.38 -5.44
N TYR A 877 63.49 -83.17 -4.81
CA TYR A 877 64.23 -82.71 -3.63
C TYR A 877 65.22 -81.58 -3.97
N GLU A 878 65.86 -81.60 -5.15
CA GLU A 878 66.69 -80.45 -5.58
C GLU A 878 65.84 -79.18 -5.78
N GLU A 879 64.63 -79.33 -6.33
CA GLU A 879 63.66 -78.24 -6.48
C GLU A 879 63.17 -77.71 -5.12
N ALA A 880 62.83 -78.58 -4.17
CA ALA A 880 62.53 -78.19 -2.79
C ALA A 880 63.71 -77.47 -2.12
N GLY A 881 64.95 -77.89 -2.43
CA GLY A 881 66.17 -77.21 -2.00
C GLY A 881 66.30 -75.80 -2.58
N ARG A 882 65.96 -75.59 -3.86
CA ARG A 882 65.94 -74.24 -4.47
C ARG A 882 64.87 -73.34 -3.83
N ILE A 883 63.66 -73.86 -3.62
CA ILE A 883 62.57 -73.12 -2.98
C ILE A 883 62.94 -72.73 -1.53
N SER A 884 63.58 -73.62 -0.77
CA SER A 884 64.10 -73.30 0.58
C SER A 884 65.18 -72.21 0.55
N LEU A 885 65.98 -72.14 -0.51
CA LEU A 885 67.00 -71.10 -0.67
C LEU A 885 66.37 -69.74 -1.00
N ASP A 886 65.30 -69.73 -1.80
CA ASP A 886 64.48 -68.54 -2.07
C ASP A 886 63.72 -68.05 -0.82
N LEU A 887 63.41 -68.95 0.12
CA LEU A 887 62.89 -68.64 1.45
C LEU A 887 63.97 -68.13 2.43
N GLY A 888 65.25 -68.17 2.04
CA GLY A 888 66.38 -67.78 2.88
C GLY A 888 66.86 -68.85 3.87
N GLU A 889 66.29 -70.06 3.83
CA GLU A 889 66.59 -71.18 4.73
C GLU A 889 67.73 -72.05 4.15
N LYS A 890 68.96 -71.51 4.20
CA LYS A 890 70.14 -72.15 3.58
C LYS A 890 70.41 -73.57 4.12
N ASP A 891 70.30 -73.77 5.42
CA ASP A 891 70.58 -75.07 6.06
C ASP A 891 69.57 -76.14 5.61
N VAL A 892 68.29 -75.76 5.47
CA VAL A 892 67.22 -76.64 4.97
C VAL A 892 67.42 -76.95 3.48
N ALA A 893 67.84 -75.94 2.70
CA ALA A 893 68.18 -76.12 1.29
C ALA A 893 69.35 -77.10 1.10
N GLU A 894 70.37 -77.03 1.95
CA GLU A 894 71.51 -77.96 1.95
C GLU A 894 71.09 -79.38 2.35
N GLY A 895 70.19 -79.53 3.32
CA GLY A 895 69.60 -80.81 3.68
C GLY A 895 68.87 -81.50 2.52
N PHE A 896 68.04 -80.75 1.78
CA PHE A 896 67.36 -81.30 0.59
C PHE A 896 68.33 -81.62 -0.55
N LYS A 897 69.37 -80.80 -0.77
CA LYS A 897 70.43 -81.09 -1.74
C LYS A 897 71.23 -82.34 -1.39
N ALA A 898 71.55 -82.54 -0.11
CA ALA A 898 72.22 -83.75 0.36
C ALA A 898 71.34 -84.99 0.13
N THR A 899 70.04 -84.89 0.45
CA THR A 899 69.06 -85.96 0.20
C THR A 899 68.94 -86.30 -1.29
N ALA A 900 68.88 -85.28 -2.15
CA ALA A 900 68.88 -85.45 -3.60
C ALA A 900 70.17 -86.12 -4.12
N ALA A 901 71.33 -85.74 -3.57
CA ALA A 901 72.62 -86.34 -3.93
C ALA A 901 72.73 -87.80 -3.48
N GLU A 902 72.22 -88.15 -2.29
CA GLU A 902 72.16 -89.52 -1.81
C GLU A 902 71.21 -90.39 -2.66
N LEU A 903 70.04 -89.87 -3.04
CA LEU A 903 69.15 -90.60 -3.95
C LEU A 903 69.80 -90.82 -5.32
N ARG A 904 70.58 -89.86 -5.83
CA ARG A 904 71.33 -90.03 -7.07
C ARG A 904 72.45 -91.06 -6.98
N SER A 905 73.05 -91.29 -5.81
CA SER A 905 74.09 -92.31 -5.63
C SER A 905 73.53 -93.73 -5.42
N ARG A 906 72.26 -93.85 -5.02
CA ARG A 906 71.53 -95.14 -4.95
C ARG A 906 71.01 -95.63 -6.30
N ARG A 907 71.00 -94.76 -7.32
CA ARG A 907 70.72 -95.09 -8.71
C ARG A 907 71.96 -95.70 -9.35
#